data_AF-A0A7C1XIY7-F1
#
_entry.id   AF-A0A7C1XIY7-F1
#
_cell.length_a   1.000
_cell.length_b   1.000
_cell.length_c   1.000
_cell.angle_alpha   90.00
_cell.angle_beta   90.00
_cell.angle_gamma   90.00
#
_symmetry.space_group_name_H-M   'P 1'
#
loop_
_entity.id
_entity.type
_entity.pdbx_description
1 polymer ?
#
loop_
_entity_poly.entity_id
_entity_poly.type
_entity_poly.pdbx_seq_one_letter_code
_entity_poly.pdbx_strand_id
1 'polypeptide(L)'
;MTMRHVVTLVLAAFCPALLLGQIYRLDERNFPSVRVWYFPRESAQLSPPSRVDDSSIPVQIAEHTCERVAAAVPADIALCVDVSSSNSVWRENRALLDTIAATFARELRSSDVRFFLVPFANSATAQPPTDAAQLPDAVRTLQFGGGTNYAAAFDAAAVAFGKSASRQRLVIVVTDGLDTLDLARVRLRFGSALPHVIAVMLRNEAPPVLRSLALESDGGWFELISSPDAAAQAAEHIARLVRGEATLCSIRYDALATCTALHEVQLHFPRSTYGIRYRAPRTANLEITTSHVYFGVPLLGTTRDATVTLTARGLPVRLDTAWISGSPGFSLAAPVRMLLGADNSATLTVRYRARDTSAAWGELHIATSCGEQVVTFSVGRRSAQVQPSLFRIINPRGGERYWSGSDVPIAWLGIPPDDSCRIALSYDDGRSWQTIADAASNLRWRWKVPLIDAPRRVSIQLERIGSSSRQTAQLDKPITIEPTSGVITPADLGQAAVGIRKDTVLRSYIHNRSTSDPLTIERIEFTGEAASDFGIASGVFPAKIPPGGTLDVELFFRPSARGRRTAELLLVSPSGYVRQVIWGHGIGATPLHTIVDFGSVEIGTLRQANIPYTPSTTDRSTIEWSGDSSAFRITLGATSNLEIAFQPDSVRFFHATARITDPMTPLTLELNGRGIPPSQLQQDPTRFRTLALPTAEPLNAGTVGIGSYDGISLLGLYAPTERVALFAGGLLPIRFGEQRFYAYGIGARLAHQLSERWSIAGGGAIAFTRAETHADTTQITLAAPFLLATVQLGNVRLNGGVGYAFKEHRTSRDRYRADVPVLALGGDVQFAPQWKVALDIFHAGTVSSVPIAASVRYFGQQLALDGGIMLAFPTQPQERFVALPVVSAFWIFR
;
A
#
# COMPACT_ATOMS: atom_id res chain seq x y z
N MET A 1 20.48 -21.45 55.55
CA MET A 1 21.56 -21.16 54.57
C MET A 1 21.17 -21.79 53.25
N THR A 2 20.59 -21.01 52.36
CA THR A 2 19.79 -21.49 51.23
C THR A 2 20.38 -21.05 49.89
N MET A 3 20.28 -21.98 48.95
CA MET A 3 20.71 -22.10 47.55
C MET A 3 20.23 -20.97 46.61
N ARG A 4 20.33 -19.70 47.04
CA ARG A 4 19.89 -18.52 46.27
C ARG A 4 21.03 -17.75 45.59
N HIS A 5 22.29 -18.13 45.83
CA HIS A 5 23.46 -17.34 45.42
C HIS A 5 24.32 -17.99 44.32
N VAL A 6 23.97 -19.19 43.84
CA VAL A 6 24.74 -19.88 42.78
C VAL A 6 24.07 -19.82 41.41
N VAL A 7 22.75 -19.58 41.33
CA VAL A 7 22.03 -19.45 40.05
C VAL A 7 22.16 -18.03 39.43
N THR A 8 22.55 -17.03 40.23
CA THR A 8 22.72 -15.66 39.75
C THR A 8 24.06 -15.42 39.03
N LEU A 9 25.02 -16.35 39.11
CA LEU A 9 26.37 -16.19 38.56
C LEU A 9 26.62 -16.92 37.23
N VAL A 10 25.66 -17.69 36.72
CA VAL A 10 25.77 -18.37 35.40
C VAL A 10 24.83 -17.76 34.34
N LEU A 11 23.82 -16.97 34.75
CA LEU A 11 22.99 -16.17 33.84
C LEU A 11 23.56 -14.76 33.54
N ALA A 12 24.69 -14.40 34.18
CA ALA A 12 25.37 -13.11 33.96
C ALA A 12 26.63 -13.21 33.06
N ALA A 13 26.95 -14.41 32.54
CA ALA A 13 28.15 -14.63 31.72
C ALA A 13 27.92 -14.52 30.19
N PHE A 14 26.71 -14.18 29.74
CA PHE A 14 26.40 -13.89 28.32
C PHE A 14 25.47 -12.69 28.11
N CYS A 15 25.33 -11.83 29.11
CA CYS A 15 24.71 -10.54 28.91
C CYS A 15 25.60 -9.49 29.57
N PRO A 16 26.65 -9.01 28.90
CA PRO A 16 27.13 -7.70 29.26
C PRO A 16 25.93 -6.79 29.02
N ALA A 17 25.67 -5.87 29.95
CA ALA A 17 24.86 -4.69 29.68
C ALA A 17 25.58 -3.87 28.59
N LEU A 18 25.57 -4.38 27.36
CA LEU A 18 25.91 -3.65 26.16
C LEU A 18 24.69 -2.79 25.91
N LEU A 19 24.88 -1.47 25.95
CA LEU A 19 23.96 -0.52 25.36
C LEU A 19 23.68 -1.01 23.92
N LEU A 20 22.54 -1.68 23.72
CA LEU A 20 22.09 -2.20 22.43
C LEU A 20 21.89 -1.01 21.50
N GLY A 21 22.92 -0.62 20.76
CA GLY A 21 22.68 0.10 19.53
C GLY A 21 22.14 -0.88 18.50
N GLN A 22 21.30 -0.36 17.62
CA GLN A 22 20.62 -1.14 16.61
C GLN A 22 21.14 -0.74 15.24
N ILE A 23 21.14 -1.71 14.33
CA ILE A 23 21.28 -1.44 12.90
C ILE A 23 20.00 -0.74 12.44
N TYR A 24 20.15 0.41 11.79
CA TYR A 24 19.04 1.25 11.34
C TYR A 24 18.42 0.75 10.04
N ARG A 25 19.24 0.14 9.17
CA ARG A 25 18.81 -0.36 7.88
C ARG A 25 19.73 -1.49 7.42
N LEU A 26 19.19 -2.45 6.68
CA LEU A 26 19.93 -3.52 6.01
C LEU A 26 19.38 -3.73 4.58
N ASP A 27 20.26 -3.89 3.60
CA ASP A 27 19.90 -4.20 2.21
C ASP A 27 20.61 -5.47 1.76
N GLU A 28 19.81 -6.52 1.58
CA GLU A 28 20.21 -7.86 1.15
C GLU A 28 19.80 -8.16 -0.30
N ARG A 29 19.22 -7.20 -1.05
CA ARG A 29 18.65 -7.47 -2.38
C ARG A 29 19.69 -7.99 -3.39
N ASN A 30 20.96 -7.63 -3.19
CA ASN A 30 22.10 -8.08 -4.00
C ASN A 30 22.89 -9.24 -3.36
N PHE A 31 22.23 -10.05 -2.51
CA PHE A 31 22.85 -11.19 -1.82
C PHE A 31 23.68 -12.07 -2.77
N PRO A 32 24.93 -12.45 -2.45
CA PRO A 32 25.54 -12.42 -1.11
C PRO A 32 26.11 -11.07 -0.66
N SER A 33 26.13 -10.03 -1.49
CA SER A 33 26.56 -8.71 -1.06
C SER A 33 25.47 -8.08 -0.18
N VAL A 34 25.80 -7.83 1.09
CA VAL A 34 24.91 -7.23 2.08
C VAL A 34 25.46 -5.87 2.51
N ARG A 35 24.57 -4.89 2.62
CA ARG A 35 24.91 -3.57 3.17
C ARG A 35 24.09 -3.27 4.41
N VAL A 36 24.74 -2.80 5.46
CA VAL A 36 24.09 -2.41 6.73
C VAL A 36 24.41 -0.96 7.06
N TRP A 37 23.46 -0.25 7.68
CA TRP A 37 23.65 1.12 8.13
C TRP A 37 23.36 1.24 9.62
N TYR A 38 24.17 2.04 10.32
CA TYR A 38 24.02 2.28 11.74
C TYR A 38 24.35 3.73 12.10
N PHE A 39 23.81 4.18 13.23
CA PHE A 39 24.17 5.47 13.82
C PHE A 39 25.32 5.30 14.81
N PRO A 40 26.45 6.01 14.63
CA PRO A 40 27.51 6.05 15.63
C PRO A 40 27.02 6.82 16.86
N ARG A 41 27.25 6.23 18.03
CA ARG A 41 27.02 6.80 19.37
C ARG A 41 28.29 7.40 19.97
N GLU A 42 29.44 6.86 19.62
CA GLU A 42 30.75 7.34 20.08
C GLU A 42 31.72 7.49 18.90
N SER A 43 32.77 8.30 19.09
CA SER A 43 33.76 8.59 18.04
C SER A 43 34.45 7.35 17.50
N ALA A 44 34.63 6.31 18.34
CA ALA A 44 35.22 5.03 17.91
C ALA A 44 34.40 4.32 16.83
N GLN A 45 33.10 4.59 16.73
CA GLN A 45 32.19 3.95 15.76
C GLN A 45 32.14 4.68 14.42
N LEU A 46 32.87 5.80 14.27
CA LEU A 46 33.15 6.43 12.99
C LEU A 46 34.23 5.68 12.19
N SER A 47 34.93 4.74 12.83
CA SER A 47 35.82 3.78 12.17
C SER A 47 35.11 2.44 11.95
N PRO A 48 35.61 1.59 11.04
CA PRO A 48 35.03 0.26 10.82
C PRO A 48 34.98 -0.57 12.10
N PRO A 49 33.97 -1.44 12.29
CA PRO A 49 33.92 -2.37 13.42
C PRO A 49 35.14 -3.29 13.44
N SER A 50 35.52 -3.75 14.63
CA SER A 50 36.68 -4.65 14.79
C SER A 50 36.42 -6.04 14.20
N ARG A 51 35.16 -6.46 14.14
CA ARG A 51 34.71 -7.73 13.55
C ARG A 51 33.27 -7.61 13.09
N VAL A 52 32.95 -8.26 11.96
CA VAL A 52 31.57 -8.50 11.53
C VAL A 52 31.37 -10.01 11.47
N ASP A 53 30.32 -10.48 12.11
CA ASP A 53 29.86 -11.87 12.01
C ASP A 53 28.52 -11.90 11.29
N ASP A 54 28.36 -12.82 10.34
CA ASP A 54 27.05 -13.19 9.78
C ASP A 54 26.78 -14.65 10.11
N SER A 55 25.74 -14.90 10.88
CA SER A 55 25.31 -16.22 11.33
C SER A 55 26.41 -16.96 12.09
N SER A 56 27.08 -16.22 12.99
CA SER A 56 28.27 -16.65 13.76
C SER A 56 29.52 -16.94 12.90
N ILE A 57 29.51 -16.62 11.61
CA ILE A 57 30.66 -16.78 10.72
C ILE A 57 31.33 -15.42 10.49
N PRO A 58 32.64 -15.28 10.77
CA PRO A 58 33.36 -14.03 10.49
C PRO A 58 33.37 -13.71 9.00
N VAL A 59 33.03 -12.47 8.65
CA VAL A 59 33.06 -11.95 7.27
C VAL A 59 34.02 -10.76 7.15
N GLN A 60 34.58 -10.58 5.97
CA GLN A 60 35.48 -9.46 5.69
C GLN A 60 34.70 -8.21 5.29
N ILE A 61 35.07 -7.07 5.86
CA ILE A 61 34.49 -5.78 5.50
C ILE A 61 35.04 -5.36 4.15
N ALA A 62 34.16 -5.24 3.15
CA ALA A 62 34.53 -4.80 1.80
C ALA A 62 34.55 -3.27 1.68
N GLU A 63 33.67 -2.58 2.42
CA GLU A 63 33.53 -1.12 2.36
C GLU A 63 32.98 -0.60 3.69
N HIS A 64 33.45 0.57 4.12
CA HIS A 64 32.90 1.31 5.25
C HIS A 64 32.89 2.80 4.92
N THR A 65 31.73 3.44 5.05
CA THR A 65 31.55 4.87 4.77
C THR A 65 30.74 5.51 5.88
N CYS A 66 30.99 6.79 6.19
CA CYS A 66 30.20 7.56 7.14
C CYS A 66 29.90 8.93 6.55
N GLU A 67 28.63 9.27 6.46
CA GLU A 67 28.16 10.49 5.83
C GLU A 67 27.22 11.27 6.75
N ARG A 68 27.29 12.60 6.69
CA ARG A 68 26.35 13.46 7.43
C ARG A 68 25.05 13.56 6.65
N VAL A 69 23.93 13.24 7.30
CA VAL A 69 22.60 13.31 6.71
C VAL A 69 22.15 14.77 6.66
N ALA A 70 21.65 15.21 5.50
CA ALA A 70 21.12 16.54 5.32
C ALA A 70 19.87 16.78 6.19
N ALA A 71 19.66 18.02 6.63
CA ALA A 71 18.49 18.37 7.42
C ALA A 71 17.20 18.22 6.61
N ALA A 72 16.15 17.69 7.24
CA ALA A 72 14.84 17.53 6.63
C ALA A 72 13.92 18.75 6.86
N VAL A 73 14.33 19.74 7.66
CA VAL A 73 13.51 20.92 7.94
C VAL A 73 13.55 21.93 6.77
N PRO A 74 12.42 22.56 6.38
CA PRO A 74 11.08 22.39 6.95
C PRO A 74 10.42 21.04 6.62
N ALA A 75 9.87 20.35 7.63
CA ALA A 75 9.31 19.00 7.48
C ALA A 75 7.84 18.89 7.88
N ASP A 76 7.11 18.03 7.18
CA ASP A 76 5.80 17.50 7.56
C ASP A 76 5.95 16.01 7.93
N ILE A 77 5.60 15.67 9.17
CA ILE A 77 5.80 14.33 9.75
C ILE A 77 4.44 13.71 10.04
N ALA A 78 4.09 12.64 9.33
CA ALA A 78 2.95 11.81 9.69
C ALA A 78 3.41 10.75 10.72
N LEU A 79 3.01 10.94 11.98
CA LEU A 79 3.24 9.95 13.03
C LEU A 79 2.06 8.98 13.05
N CYS A 80 2.22 7.87 12.33
CA CYS A 80 1.25 6.80 12.25
C CYS A 80 1.38 5.90 13.48
N VAL A 81 0.41 5.94 14.37
CA VAL A 81 0.42 5.18 15.62
C VAL A 81 -0.60 4.06 15.54
N ASP A 82 -0.14 2.82 15.64
CA ASP A 82 -0.99 1.64 15.70
C ASP A 82 -1.76 1.66 17.02
N VAL A 83 -3.08 1.78 16.93
CA VAL A 83 -4.00 1.74 18.07
C VAL A 83 -4.82 0.45 18.08
N SER A 84 -4.36 -0.61 17.41
CA SER A 84 -5.01 -1.92 17.43
C SER A 84 -5.06 -2.57 18.81
N SER A 85 -5.85 -3.61 18.94
CA SER A 85 -6.01 -4.39 20.17
C SER A 85 -4.74 -5.12 20.58
N SER A 86 -3.81 -5.49 19.67
CA SER A 86 -2.52 -6.09 20.08
C SER A 86 -1.73 -5.13 20.98
N ASN A 87 -1.82 -3.84 20.66
CA ASN A 87 -1.12 -2.79 21.36
C ASN A 87 -1.78 -2.42 22.70
N SER A 88 -3.04 -2.83 22.93
CA SER A 88 -3.81 -2.58 24.16
C SER A 88 -3.59 -3.62 25.26
N VAL A 89 -3.13 -4.82 24.89
CA VAL A 89 -2.91 -5.94 25.81
C VAL A 89 -1.73 -5.65 26.76
N TRP A 90 -0.83 -4.75 26.38
CA TRP A 90 0.35 -4.38 27.17
C TRP A 90 0.19 -2.96 27.71
N ARG A 91 -0.10 -2.81 29.02
CA ARG A 91 -0.02 -1.51 29.70
C ARG A 91 1.32 -0.79 29.45
N GLU A 92 2.37 -1.55 29.15
CA GLU A 92 3.72 -1.07 28.87
C GLU A 92 3.89 -0.43 27.48
N ASN A 93 3.16 -0.84 26.45
CA ASN A 93 3.32 -0.24 25.11
C ASN A 93 2.83 1.21 25.08
N ARG A 94 1.80 1.54 25.88
CA ARG A 94 1.39 2.93 26.09
C ARG A 94 2.54 3.78 26.66
N ALA A 95 3.31 3.25 27.60
CA ALA A 95 4.47 3.95 28.14
C ALA A 95 5.58 4.17 27.09
N LEU A 96 5.76 3.23 26.16
CA LEU A 96 6.68 3.41 25.03
C LEU A 96 6.22 4.54 24.10
N LEU A 97 4.93 4.57 23.75
CA LEU A 97 4.34 5.64 22.92
C LEU A 97 4.45 7.01 23.60
N ASP A 98 4.13 7.09 24.89
CA ASP A 98 4.24 8.32 25.68
C ASP A 98 5.71 8.81 25.71
N THR A 99 6.66 7.87 25.81
CA THR A 99 8.10 8.18 25.79
C THR A 99 8.55 8.71 24.43
N ILE A 100 8.12 8.08 23.32
CA ILE A 100 8.42 8.55 21.96
C ILE A 100 7.89 9.97 21.75
N ALA A 101 6.63 10.22 22.13
CA ALA A 101 6.00 11.53 21.98
C ALA A 101 6.70 12.60 22.82
N ALA A 102 7.02 12.30 24.09
CA ALA A 102 7.73 13.21 24.98
C ALA A 102 9.14 13.55 24.47
N THR A 103 9.84 12.56 23.91
CA THR A 103 11.17 12.76 23.32
C THR A 103 11.09 13.63 22.08
N PHE A 104 10.16 13.39 21.15
CA PHE A 104 9.98 14.30 20.00
C PHE A 104 9.61 15.72 20.43
N ALA A 105 8.76 15.88 21.44
CA ALA A 105 8.39 17.19 21.98
C ALA A 105 9.57 17.96 22.62
N ARG A 106 10.55 17.22 23.17
CA ARG A 106 11.77 17.80 23.72
C ARG A 106 12.76 18.14 22.61
N GLU A 107 13.03 17.20 21.72
CA GLU A 107 14.08 17.29 20.71
C GLU A 107 13.72 18.21 19.54
N LEU A 108 12.46 18.23 19.10
CA LEU A 108 12.03 18.98 17.92
C LEU A 108 11.26 20.27 18.27
N ARG A 109 11.30 20.71 19.54
CA ARG A 109 10.55 21.87 20.04
C ARG A 109 10.77 23.16 19.23
N SER A 110 12.01 23.41 18.82
CA SER A 110 12.42 24.63 18.11
C SER A 110 12.64 24.39 16.60
N SER A 111 12.32 23.20 16.10
CA SER A 111 12.48 22.86 14.69
C SER A 111 11.24 23.25 13.89
N ASP A 112 11.40 23.65 12.63
CA ASP A 112 10.27 23.89 11.72
C ASP A 112 9.70 22.55 11.25
N VAL A 113 8.87 21.93 12.11
CA VAL A 113 8.22 20.64 11.89
C VAL A 113 6.73 20.74 12.18
N ARG A 114 5.90 20.09 11.35
CA ARG A 114 4.47 19.92 11.62
C ARG A 114 4.15 18.44 11.74
N PHE A 115 3.52 18.04 12.84
CA PHE A 115 3.10 16.67 13.06
C PHE A 115 1.65 16.46 12.64
N PHE A 116 1.41 15.39 11.91
CA PHE A 116 0.08 14.82 11.67
C PHE A 116 0.00 13.51 12.44
N LEU A 117 -0.74 13.50 13.55
CA LEU A 117 -0.97 12.26 14.30
C LEU A 117 -2.00 11.41 13.54
N VAL A 118 -1.62 10.19 13.17
CA VAL A 118 -2.46 9.27 12.38
C VAL A 118 -2.67 7.99 13.20
N PRO A 119 -3.66 7.95 14.12
CA PRO A 119 -4.03 6.70 14.76
C PRO A 119 -4.64 5.75 13.73
N PHE A 120 -4.14 4.52 13.68
CA PHE A 120 -4.66 3.51 12.77
C PHE A 120 -4.93 2.18 13.47
N ALA A 121 -6.05 1.58 13.09
CA ALA A 121 -6.41 0.20 13.43
C ALA A 121 -6.96 -0.45 12.15
N ASN A 122 -8.24 -0.86 12.11
CA ASN A 122 -8.91 -1.31 10.88
C ASN A 122 -9.00 -0.19 9.81
N SER A 123 -9.05 1.05 10.27
CA SER A 123 -9.09 2.29 9.48
C SER A 123 -8.18 3.32 10.13
N ALA A 124 -7.90 4.41 9.42
CA ALA A 124 -7.07 5.51 9.93
C ALA A 124 -7.63 6.86 9.48
N THR A 125 -7.53 7.85 10.37
CA THR A 125 -7.88 9.24 10.05
C THR A 125 -6.81 10.14 10.66
N ALA A 126 -6.20 10.98 9.84
CA ALA A 126 -5.22 11.94 10.32
C ALA A 126 -5.90 13.05 11.14
N GLN A 127 -5.31 13.39 12.28
CA GLN A 127 -5.71 14.56 13.05
C GLN A 127 -5.17 15.85 12.40
N PRO A 128 -5.75 17.03 12.73
CA PRO A 128 -5.21 18.31 12.30
C PRO A 128 -3.73 18.48 12.69
N PRO A 129 -2.95 19.27 11.93
CA PRO A 129 -1.52 19.44 12.20
C PRO A 129 -1.31 20.06 13.59
N THR A 130 -0.30 19.56 14.30
CA THR A 130 0.08 20.00 15.64
C THR A 130 1.59 20.20 15.74
N ASP A 131 2.02 21.06 16.66
CA ASP A 131 3.43 21.31 16.91
C ASP A 131 4.04 20.19 17.78
N ALA A 132 5.36 20.02 17.70
CA ALA A 132 6.08 19.00 18.49
C ALA A 132 5.76 19.07 19.98
N ALA A 133 5.62 20.28 20.54
CA ALA A 133 5.35 20.50 21.97
C ALA A 133 4.00 19.96 22.45
N GLN A 134 3.01 19.83 21.56
CA GLN A 134 1.64 19.39 21.85
C GLN A 134 1.44 17.88 21.65
N LEU A 135 2.41 17.21 21.03
CA LEU A 135 2.34 15.79 20.70
C LEU A 135 2.07 14.87 21.91
N PRO A 136 2.64 15.08 23.11
CA PRO A 136 2.39 14.22 24.26
C PRO A 136 0.92 14.23 24.69
N ASP A 137 0.25 15.38 24.65
CA ASP A 137 -1.16 15.50 25.00
C ASP A 137 -2.05 14.86 23.94
N ALA A 138 -1.71 15.03 22.65
CA ALA A 138 -2.43 14.37 21.55
C ALA A 138 -2.36 12.84 21.65
N VAL A 139 -1.17 12.27 21.86
CA VAL A 139 -0.97 10.81 22.03
C VAL A 139 -1.72 10.27 23.26
N ARG A 140 -1.86 11.08 24.31
CA ARG A 140 -2.60 10.65 25.52
C ARG A 140 -4.08 10.39 25.27
N THR A 141 -4.67 11.02 24.26
CA THR A 141 -6.10 10.87 23.93
C THR A 141 -6.40 9.60 23.10
N LEU A 142 -5.38 8.89 22.63
CA LEU A 142 -5.56 7.72 21.78
C LEU A 142 -6.28 6.58 22.51
N GLN A 143 -7.27 6.01 21.83
CA GLN A 143 -8.05 4.86 22.28
C GLN A 143 -7.67 3.64 21.45
N PHE A 144 -7.47 2.50 22.12
CA PHE A 144 -7.04 1.27 21.48
C PHE A 144 -8.21 0.33 21.19
N GLY A 145 -8.20 -0.31 20.02
CA GLY A 145 -9.16 -1.32 19.59
C GLY A 145 -9.04 -1.66 18.10
N GLY A 146 -9.54 -2.82 17.69
CA GLY A 146 -9.55 -3.26 16.29
C GLY A 146 -8.28 -4.01 15.87
N GLY A 147 -8.13 -4.29 14.58
CA GLY A 147 -6.94 -4.92 13.99
C GLY A 147 -5.93 -3.89 13.49
N THR A 148 -4.87 -4.35 12.81
CA THR A 148 -3.79 -3.52 12.25
C THR A 148 -3.94 -3.39 10.74
N ASN A 149 -3.98 -2.18 10.19
CA ASN A 149 -4.06 -1.92 8.75
C ASN A 149 -3.07 -0.84 8.29
N TYR A 150 -1.94 -1.26 7.73
CA TYR A 150 -0.91 -0.34 7.22
C TYR A 150 -1.42 0.47 6.04
N ALA A 151 -2.23 -0.11 5.14
CA ALA A 151 -2.73 0.60 3.98
C ALA A 151 -3.61 1.80 4.38
N ALA A 152 -4.41 1.66 5.43
CA ALA A 152 -5.19 2.76 5.99
C ALA A 152 -4.28 3.87 6.53
N ALA A 153 -3.22 3.52 7.27
CA ALA A 153 -2.26 4.47 7.82
C ALA A 153 -1.60 5.31 6.72
N PHE A 154 -1.08 4.67 5.67
CA PHE A 154 -0.42 5.35 4.55
C PHE A 154 -1.40 6.18 3.71
N ASP A 155 -2.63 5.69 3.48
CA ASP A 155 -3.67 6.47 2.80
C ASP A 155 -4.00 7.75 3.59
N ALA A 156 -4.18 7.65 4.91
CA ALA A 156 -4.46 8.79 5.77
C ALA A 156 -3.29 9.77 5.86
N ALA A 157 -2.05 9.28 5.92
CA ALA A 157 -0.85 10.11 5.85
C ALA A 157 -0.74 10.87 4.50
N ALA A 158 -1.07 10.22 3.39
CA ALA A 158 -1.08 10.87 2.07
C ALA A 158 -2.13 11.99 2.00
N VAL A 159 -3.31 11.76 2.56
CA VAL A 159 -4.35 12.80 2.68
C VAL A 159 -3.87 13.96 3.55
N ALA A 160 -3.19 13.68 4.67
CA ALA A 160 -2.70 14.68 5.60
C ALA A 160 -1.65 15.62 4.97
N PHE A 161 -0.70 15.09 4.21
CA PHE A 161 0.30 15.92 3.52
C PHE A 161 -0.28 16.77 2.38
N GLY A 162 -1.37 16.30 1.75
CA GLY A 162 -1.97 16.97 0.60
C GLY A 162 -0.99 17.16 -0.57
N LYS A 163 -1.22 18.21 -1.37
CA LYS A 163 -0.43 18.50 -2.59
C LYS A 163 0.80 19.40 -2.37
N SER A 164 1.15 19.74 -1.13
CA SER A 164 2.23 20.71 -0.86
C SER A 164 3.63 20.11 -1.12
N ALA A 165 4.38 20.67 -2.07
CA ALA A 165 5.71 20.20 -2.47
C ALA A 165 6.88 20.94 -1.77
N SER A 166 6.60 21.92 -0.90
CA SER A 166 7.63 22.81 -0.33
C SER A 166 8.28 22.32 0.97
N ARG A 167 7.79 21.22 1.55
CA ARG A 167 8.28 20.65 2.82
C ARG A 167 8.65 19.19 2.62
N GLN A 168 9.74 18.74 3.25
CA GLN A 168 10.10 17.33 3.27
C GLN A 168 9.01 16.51 3.97
N ARG A 169 8.74 15.30 3.49
CA ARG A 169 7.67 14.45 4.02
C ARG A 169 8.28 13.22 4.66
N LEU A 170 7.99 13.01 5.95
CA LEU A 170 8.41 11.84 6.70
C LEU A 170 7.19 11.07 7.20
N VAL A 171 7.16 9.76 7.00
CA VAL A 171 6.15 8.88 7.61
C VAL A 171 6.85 8.03 8.66
N ILE A 172 6.46 8.21 9.92
CA ILE A 172 6.94 7.39 11.03
C ILE A 172 5.83 6.42 11.42
N VAL A 173 6.04 5.12 11.26
CA VAL A 173 5.06 4.09 11.63
C VAL A 173 5.47 3.47 12.96
N VAL A 174 4.68 3.65 14.00
CA VAL A 174 4.90 3.05 15.32
C VAL A 174 3.86 1.95 15.54
N THR A 175 4.31 0.69 15.61
CA THR A 175 3.39 -0.47 15.60
C THR A 175 3.99 -1.69 16.30
N ASP A 176 3.15 -2.50 16.95
CA ASP A 176 3.49 -3.86 17.40
C ASP A 176 2.85 -4.94 16.50
N GLY A 177 1.79 -4.57 15.77
CA GLY A 177 1.04 -5.43 14.87
C GLY A 177 1.75 -5.67 13.54
N LEU A 178 1.40 -6.80 12.91
CA LEU A 178 1.89 -7.18 11.59
C LEU A 178 0.74 -7.07 10.60
N ASP A 179 1.02 -6.46 9.45
CA ASP A 179 0.10 -6.40 8.32
C ASP A 179 0.88 -6.47 6.99
N THR A 180 0.18 -6.73 5.90
CA THR A 180 0.69 -6.66 4.54
C THR A 180 0.32 -5.33 3.90
N LEU A 181 1.19 -4.78 3.06
CA LEU A 181 0.96 -3.53 2.36
C LEU A 181 1.35 -3.68 0.89
N ASP A 182 0.48 -3.25 -0.02
CA ASP A 182 0.83 -3.18 -1.43
C ASP A 182 1.65 -1.91 -1.70
N LEU A 183 2.93 -2.09 -2.06
CA LEU A 183 3.83 -0.98 -2.38
C LEU A 183 3.32 -0.16 -3.58
N ALA A 184 2.61 -0.78 -4.52
CA ALA A 184 2.02 -0.07 -5.66
C ALA A 184 0.95 0.92 -5.20
N ARG A 185 0.16 0.57 -4.17
CA ARG A 185 -0.82 1.46 -3.55
C ARG A 185 -0.15 2.66 -2.90
N VAL A 186 0.93 2.47 -2.15
CA VAL A 186 1.68 3.57 -1.53
C VAL A 186 2.19 4.53 -2.61
N ARG A 187 2.80 4.00 -3.68
CA ARG A 187 3.25 4.80 -4.82
C ARG A 187 2.11 5.57 -5.49
N LEU A 188 0.94 4.95 -5.65
CA LEU A 188 -0.23 5.62 -6.22
C LEU A 188 -0.71 6.80 -5.34
N ARG A 189 -0.62 6.67 -4.02
CA ARG A 189 -1.05 7.72 -3.08
C ARG A 189 -0.09 8.89 -2.99
N PHE A 190 1.22 8.63 -2.96
CA PHE A 190 2.24 9.68 -2.81
C PHE A 190 2.81 10.17 -4.15
N GLY A 191 2.54 9.48 -5.26
CA GLY A 191 3.07 9.79 -6.59
C GLY A 191 4.55 9.42 -6.74
N SER A 192 5.28 10.19 -7.54
CA SER A 192 6.73 9.97 -7.79
C SER A 192 7.64 10.39 -6.64
N ALA A 193 7.12 11.10 -5.63
CA ALA A 193 7.87 11.58 -4.48
C ALA A 193 7.40 10.84 -3.21
N LEU A 194 7.96 9.64 -2.99
CA LEU A 194 7.71 8.88 -1.77
C LEU A 194 8.22 9.64 -0.54
N PRO A 195 7.46 9.68 0.57
CA PRO A 195 7.97 10.21 1.82
C PRO A 195 9.06 9.29 2.36
N HIS A 196 10.00 9.85 3.12
CA HIS A 196 11.00 9.04 3.83
C HIS A 196 10.29 8.25 4.95
N VAL A 197 10.35 6.93 4.89
CA VAL A 197 9.60 6.04 5.79
C VAL A 197 10.51 5.49 6.89
N ILE A 198 10.10 5.66 8.15
CA ILE A 198 10.79 5.10 9.30
C ILE A 198 9.82 4.22 10.09
N ALA A 199 10.13 2.93 10.22
CA ALA A 199 9.35 2.02 11.06
C ALA A 199 9.93 1.92 12.47
N VAL A 200 9.07 1.96 13.48
CA VAL A 200 9.40 1.86 14.90
C VAL A 200 8.58 0.70 15.46
N MET A 201 9.18 -0.49 15.44
CA MET A 201 8.50 -1.72 15.81
C MET A 201 8.62 -1.97 17.31
N LEU A 202 7.48 -1.95 17.98
CA LEU A 202 7.36 -2.22 19.40
C LEU A 202 7.34 -3.74 19.59
N ARG A 203 8.34 -4.27 20.29
CA ARG A 203 8.47 -5.70 20.67
C ARG A 203 8.47 -6.71 19.51
N ASN A 204 8.49 -6.24 18.27
CA ASN A 204 8.41 -7.06 17.06
C ASN A 204 9.52 -6.72 16.07
N GLU A 205 9.79 -7.62 15.14
CA GLU A 205 10.68 -7.36 13.99
C GLU A 205 9.93 -6.60 12.89
N ALA A 206 10.64 -5.77 12.13
CA ALA A 206 10.02 -5.07 11.02
C ALA A 206 9.62 -6.07 9.91
N PRO A 207 8.34 -6.13 9.49
CA PRO A 207 7.92 -7.05 8.45
C PRO A 207 8.60 -6.70 7.11
N PRO A 208 8.76 -7.69 6.19
CA PRO A 208 9.44 -7.49 4.91
C PRO A 208 8.90 -6.30 4.11
N VAL A 209 7.61 -6.00 4.24
CA VAL A 209 6.96 -4.91 3.54
C VAL A 209 7.39 -3.52 4.02
N LEU A 210 7.53 -3.31 5.33
CA LEU A 210 8.00 -2.05 5.89
C LEU A 210 9.50 -1.89 5.66
N ARG A 211 10.27 -2.98 5.71
CA ARG A 211 11.70 -2.98 5.33
C ARG A 211 11.87 -2.55 3.87
N SER A 212 11.11 -3.16 2.95
CA SER A 212 11.17 -2.83 1.52
C SER A 212 10.79 -1.38 1.25
N LEU A 213 9.71 -0.89 1.89
CA LEU A 213 9.28 0.50 1.73
C LEU A 213 10.32 1.49 2.28
N ALA A 214 10.88 1.21 3.47
CA ALA A 214 11.95 1.99 4.05
C ALA A 214 13.17 2.04 3.11
N LEU A 215 13.60 0.90 2.54
CA LEU A 215 14.70 0.86 1.56
C LEU A 215 14.43 1.73 0.33
N GLU A 216 13.22 1.69 -0.22
CA GLU A 216 12.84 2.48 -1.40
C GLU A 216 12.78 3.98 -1.13
N SER A 217 12.46 4.38 0.11
CA SER A 217 12.36 5.79 0.51
C SER A 217 13.64 6.37 1.13
N ASP A 218 14.76 5.64 1.05
CA ASP A 218 16.02 5.93 1.78
C ASP A 218 15.83 6.03 3.32
N GLY A 219 14.79 5.37 3.81
CA GLY A 219 14.35 5.25 5.20
C GLY A 219 15.12 4.25 6.03
N GLY A 220 14.52 3.81 7.13
CA GLY A 220 15.05 2.75 7.99
C GLY A 220 14.04 2.24 9.01
N TRP A 221 14.49 1.44 9.96
CA TRP A 221 13.65 0.92 11.03
C TRP A 221 14.40 0.69 12.33
N PHE A 222 13.64 0.72 13.41
CA PHE A 222 14.04 0.28 14.74
C PHE A 222 13.13 -0.86 15.14
N GLU A 223 13.68 -1.93 15.68
CA GLU A 223 12.90 -3.15 15.97
C GLU A 223 13.13 -3.69 17.37
N LEU A 224 12.21 -4.54 17.81
CA LEU A 224 12.24 -5.16 19.15
C LEU A 224 12.30 -4.13 20.29
N ILE A 225 11.74 -2.93 20.09
CA ILE A 225 11.70 -1.88 21.12
C ILE A 225 10.78 -2.32 22.24
N SER A 226 11.35 -2.59 23.41
CA SER A 226 10.62 -3.18 24.55
C SER A 226 10.74 -2.39 25.85
N SER A 227 11.56 -1.32 25.88
CA SER A 227 11.79 -0.46 27.05
C SER A 227 11.69 1.04 26.71
N PRO A 228 11.32 1.90 27.67
CA PRO A 228 11.30 3.35 27.48
C PRO A 228 12.64 3.92 27.03
N ASP A 229 13.77 3.41 27.54
CA ASP A 229 15.10 3.88 27.14
C ASP A 229 15.39 3.58 25.66
N ALA A 230 15.01 2.39 25.17
CA ALA A 230 15.14 2.04 23.76
C ALA A 230 14.22 2.90 22.88
N ALA A 231 13.01 3.18 23.35
CA ALA A 231 12.04 4.03 22.67
C ALA A 231 12.51 5.49 22.58
N ALA A 232 13.08 6.03 23.66
CA ALA A 232 13.69 7.36 23.69
C ALA A 232 14.88 7.44 22.73
N GLN A 233 15.77 6.43 22.74
CA GLN A 233 16.92 6.39 21.83
C GLN A 233 16.51 6.36 20.35
N ALA A 234 15.48 5.58 20.00
CA ALA A 234 14.94 5.55 18.64
C ALA A 234 14.38 6.93 18.23
N ALA A 235 13.58 7.57 19.09
CA ALA A 235 13.03 8.90 18.83
C ALA A 235 14.12 9.99 18.75
N GLU A 236 15.16 9.94 19.60
CA GLU A 236 16.32 10.84 19.55
C GLU A 236 17.10 10.69 18.24
N HIS A 237 17.28 9.46 17.75
CA HIS A 237 17.92 9.22 16.46
C HIS A 237 17.12 9.82 15.30
N ILE A 238 15.80 9.60 15.31
CA ILE A 238 14.90 10.18 14.31
C ILE A 238 14.91 11.72 14.39
N ALA A 239 14.92 12.31 15.58
CA ALA A 239 15.00 13.75 15.72
C ALA A 239 16.32 14.32 15.18
N ARG A 240 17.46 13.66 15.43
CA ARG A 240 18.76 14.05 14.87
C ARG A 240 18.78 13.95 13.33
N LEU A 241 18.13 12.94 12.75
CA LEU A 241 17.94 12.85 11.30
C LEU A 241 17.16 14.06 10.77
N VAL A 242 16.03 14.40 11.40
CA VAL A 242 15.19 15.54 11.00
C VAL A 242 15.97 16.86 11.06
N ARG A 243 16.82 17.06 12.08
CA ARG A 243 17.64 18.27 12.24
C ARG A 243 18.91 18.31 11.37
N GLY A 244 19.27 17.23 10.66
CA GLY A 244 20.53 17.17 9.89
C GLY A 244 21.79 17.08 10.77
N GLU A 245 21.62 16.54 11.98
CA GLU A 245 22.67 16.34 12.98
C GLU A 245 23.14 14.89 13.05
N ALA A 246 22.49 14.00 12.30
CA ALA A 246 22.85 12.59 12.24
C ALA A 246 24.01 12.33 11.26
N THR A 247 24.99 11.55 11.71
CA THR A 247 25.94 10.87 10.82
C THR A 247 25.45 9.43 10.65
N LEU A 248 25.31 8.96 9.42
CA LEU A 248 24.93 7.58 9.12
C LEU A 248 26.14 6.86 8.53
N CYS A 249 26.55 5.76 9.16
CA CYS A 249 27.63 4.92 8.67
C CYS A 249 27.06 3.68 7.96
N SER A 250 27.69 3.26 6.87
CA SER A 250 27.35 2.06 6.11
C SER A 250 28.53 1.09 6.05
N ILE A 251 28.23 -0.20 6.08
CA ILE A 251 29.19 -1.28 5.91
C ILE A 251 28.69 -2.19 4.80
N ARG A 252 29.54 -2.54 3.85
CA ARG A 252 29.28 -3.59 2.86
C ARG A 252 30.20 -4.78 3.12
N TYR A 253 29.64 -5.98 3.07
CA TYR A 253 30.38 -7.24 3.16
C TYR A 253 29.70 -8.30 2.28
N ASP A 254 30.43 -9.37 1.96
CA ASP A 254 29.87 -10.53 1.26
C ASP A 254 29.57 -11.63 2.29
N ALA A 255 28.28 -11.93 2.46
CA ALA A 255 27.81 -13.00 3.32
C ALA A 255 28.18 -14.37 2.74
N LEU A 256 28.49 -15.34 3.60
CA LEU A 256 28.66 -16.73 3.18
C LEU A 256 27.29 -17.34 2.91
N ALA A 257 27.12 -17.93 1.73
CA ALA A 257 25.85 -18.58 1.41
C ALA A 257 25.67 -19.84 2.26
N THR A 258 24.49 -19.93 2.88
CA THR A 258 24.06 -21.06 3.68
C THR A 258 22.83 -21.71 3.04
N CYS A 259 22.49 -22.91 3.49
CA CYS A 259 21.28 -23.60 3.07
C CYS A 259 20.02 -23.14 3.84
N THR A 260 20.15 -22.13 4.71
CA THR A 260 19.05 -21.53 5.46
C THR A 260 18.88 -20.09 5.04
N ALA A 261 17.64 -19.66 4.81
CA ALA A 261 17.40 -18.27 4.43
C ALA A 261 17.59 -17.29 5.61
N LEU A 262 17.59 -17.76 6.86
CA LEU A 262 17.72 -16.90 8.03
C LEU A 262 19.19 -16.61 8.33
N HIS A 263 19.51 -15.33 8.46
CA HIS A 263 20.84 -14.83 8.78
C HIS A 263 20.78 -13.84 9.96
N GLU A 264 21.86 -13.76 10.72
CA GLU A 264 22.02 -12.79 11.82
C GLU A 264 23.36 -12.08 11.69
N VAL A 265 23.35 -10.78 11.42
CA VAL A 265 24.58 -9.99 11.38
C VAL A 265 24.84 -9.33 12.72
N GLN A 266 26.09 -9.39 13.18
CA GLN A 266 26.59 -8.73 14.38
C GLN A 266 27.82 -7.87 14.04
N LEU A 267 27.75 -6.59 14.37
CA LEU A 267 28.83 -5.61 14.25
C LEU A 267 29.47 -5.44 15.62
N HIS A 268 30.72 -5.86 15.77
CA HIS A 268 31.45 -5.74 17.02
C HIS A 268 32.30 -4.47 17.04
N PHE A 269 32.01 -3.60 18.01
CA PHE A 269 32.81 -2.43 18.35
C PHE A 269 33.48 -2.65 19.71
N PRO A 270 34.50 -1.85 20.08
CA PRO A 270 35.22 -2.04 21.35
C PRO A 270 34.36 -2.05 22.61
N ARG A 271 33.21 -1.35 22.61
CA ARG A 271 32.33 -1.19 23.78
C ARG A 271 30.86 -1.50 23.52
N SER A 272 30.52 -1.93 22.31
CA SER A 272 29.13 -2.19 21.91
C SER A 272 29.07 -3.23 20.79
N THR A 273 27.94 -3.91 20.66
CA THR A 273 27.68 -4.81 19.54
C THR A 273 26.29 -4.53 19.00
N TYR A 274 26.19 -4.33 17.69
CA TYR A 274 24.92 -4.05 17.01
C TYR A 274 24.51 -5.27 16.22
N GLY A 275 23.27 -5.72 16.35
CA GLY A 275 22.79 -6.93 15.70
C GLY A 275 21.46 -6.72 14.98
N ILE A 276 21.26 -7.45 13.89
CA ILE A 276 19.96 -7.55 13.22
C ILE A 276 19.81 -8.91 12.52
N ARG A 277 18.58 -9.44 12.50
CA ARG A 277 18.23 -10.64 11.74
C ARG A 277 17.62 -10.25 10.38
N TYR A 278 17.99 -10.99 9.34
CA TYR A 278 17.44 -10.80 8.00
C TYR A 278 17.22 -12.14 7.30
N ARG A 279 16.37 -12.14 6.27
CA ARG A 279 16.11 -13.32 5.44
C ARG A 279 16.75 -13.11 4.08
N ALA A 280 17.78 -13.89 3.75
CA ALA A 280 18.40 -13.88 2.45
C ALA A 280 17.37 -14.25 1.35
N PRO A 281 17.35 -13.52 0.21
CA PRO A 281 16.40 -13.76 -0.87
C PRO A 281 16.70 -15.05 -1.66
N ARG A 282 17.92 -15.58 -1.51
CA ARG A 282 18.38 -16.81 -2.14
C ARG A 282 19.21 -17.61 -1.12
N THR A 283 19.12 -18.92 -1.18
CA THR A 283 19.93 -19.85 -0.37
C THR A 283 20.86 -20.66 -1.29
N ALA A 284 21.93 -21.18 -0.72
CA ALA A 284 22.69 -22.24 -1.36
C ALA A 284 21.93 -23.57 -1.24
N ASN A 285 22.24 -24.53 -2.10
CA ASN A 285 21.87 -25.92 -1.93
C ASN A 285 23.10 -26.80 -2.22
N LEU A 286 23.23 -27.93 -1.52
CA LEU A 286 24.34 -28.86 -1.70
C LEU A 286 23.79 -30.21 -2.19
N GLU A 287 24.07 -30.53 -3.45
CA GLU A 287 23.76 -31.83 -4.03
C GLU A 287 24.93 -32.79 -3.84
N ILE A 288 24.63 -34.05 -3.52
CA ILE A 288 25.61 -35.13 -3.37
C ILE A 288 25.22 -36.26 -4.31
N THR A 289 26.15 -36.78 -5.10
CA THR A 289 25.86 -37.81 -6.12
C THR A 289 25.29 -39.11 -5.55
N THR A 290 25.58 -39.41 -4.29
CA THR A 290 25.09 -40.63 -3.63
C THR A 290 25.14 -40.51 -2.12
N SER A 291 24.22 -41.16 -1.43
CA SER A 291 24.22 -41.36 0.02
C SER A 291 24.95 -42.64 0.45
N HIS A 292 25.30 -43.52 -0.50
CA HIS A 292 25.99 -44.79 -0.24
C HIS A 292 26.94 -45.21 -1.37
N VAL A 293 28.12 -45.76 -1.04
CA VAL A 293 28.99 -46.42 -2.03
C VAL A 293 29.48 -47.79 -1.55
N TYR A 294 29.28 -48.80 -2.39
CA TYR A 294 29.81 -50.15 -2.19
C TYR A 294 31.11 -50.36 -2.99
N PHE A 295 32.19 -50.70 -2.30
CA PHE A 295 33.52 -50.96 -2.87
C PHE A 295 33.67 -52.40 -3.42
N GLY A 296 32.64 -53.23 -3.36
CA GLY A 296 32.69 -54.61 -3.83
C GLY A 296 33.48 -55.53 -2.90
N VAL A 297 34.08 -56.57 -3.47
CA VAL A 297 34.93 -57.54 -2.75
C VAL A 297 36.36 -57.44 -3.29
N PRO A 298 37.17 -56.46 -2.84
CA PRO A 298 38.54 -56.29 -3.30
C PRO A 298 39.44 -57.46 -2.89
N LEU A 299 40.44 -57.77 -3.72
CA LEU A 299 41.46 -58.77 -3.41
C LEU A 299 42.32 -58.28 -2.23
N LEU A 300 42.80 -59.21 -1.40
CA LEU A 300 43.67 -58.90 -0.25
C LEU A 300 44.89 -58.09 -0.69
N GLY A 301 45.22 -57.04 0.07
CA GLY A 301 46.36 -56.16 -0.21
C GLY A 301 46.09 -55.10 -1.29
N THR A 302 44.96 -55.15 -2.00
CA THR A 302 44.61 -54.14 -3.02
C THR A 302 43.96 -52.91 -2.41
N THR A 303 44.08 -51.80 -3.13
CA THR A 303 43.44 -50.52 -2.82
C THR A 303 42.34 -50.25 -3.83
N ARG A 304 41.17 -49.80 -3.37
CA ARG A 304 40.07 -49.32 -4.21
C ARG A 304 39.72 -47.90 -3.80
N ASP A 305 39.46 -47.06 -4.81
CA ASP A 305 39.01 -45.69 -4.61
C ASP A 305 37.56 -45.58 -5.08
N ALA A 306 36.77 -44.77 -4.38
CA ALA A 306 35.44 -44.36 -4.78
C ALA A 306 35.32 -42.84 -4.62
N THR A 307 34.50 -42.25 -5.48
CA THR A 307 34.34 -40.80 -5.54
C THR A 307 32.94 -40.39 -5.14
N VAL A 308 32.84 -39.41 -4.26
CA VAL A 308 31.59 -38.70 -3.92
C VAL A 308 31.70 -37.31 -4.54
N THR A 309 30.79 -36.96 -5.44
CA THR A 309 30.79 -35.62 -6.05
C THR A 309 29.78 -34.74 -5.32
N LEU A 310 30.25 -33.58 -4.89
CA LEU A 310 29.48 -32.51 -4.27
C LEU A 310 29.24 -31.44 -5.32
N THR A 311 28.02 -30.93 -5.43
CA THR A 311 27.70 -29.82 -6.33
C THR A 311 26.99 -28.73 -5.55
N ALA A 312 27.56 -27.53 -5.53
CA ALA A 312 26.88 -26.37 -4.98
C ALA A 312 25.86 -25.88 -6.01
N ARG A 313 24.62 -25.63 -5.61
CA ARG A 313 23.56 -25.13 -6.48
C ARG A 313 23.14 -23.73 -6.05
N GLY A 314 22.98 -22.86 -7.04
CA GLY A 314 22.47 -21.50 -6.86
C GLY A 314 23.49 -20.51 -6.28
N LEU A 315 24.17 -20.84 -5.18
CA LEU A 315 25.19 -20.01 -4.53
C LEU A 315 26.41 -20.83 -4.09
N PRO A 316 27.59 -20.19 -3.90
CA PRO A 316 28.80 -20.91 -3.48
C PRO A 316 28.67 -21.56 -2.10
N VAL A 317 29.12 -22.81 -1.95
CA VAL A 317 29.13 -23.53 -0.66
C VAL A 317 30.56 -23.67 -0.18
N ARG A 318 30.82 -23.31 1.09
CA ARG A 318 32.15 -23.50 1.70
C ARG A 318 32.23 -24.90 2.30
N LEU A 319 33.23 -25.66 1.89
CA LEU A 319 33.58 -26.97 2.47
C LEU A 319 34.67 -26.75 3.52
N ASP A 320 34.30 -26.92 4.79
CA ASP A 320 35.15 -26.63 5.96
C ASP A 320 36.14 -27.74 6.28
N THR A 321 35.67 -28.98 6.21
CA THR A 321 36.47 -30.18 6.44
C THR A 321 35.67 -31.41 6.01
N ALA A 322 36.39 -32.50 5.74
CA ALA A 322 35.80 -33.81 5.56
C ALA A 322 36.65 -34.87 6.27
N TRP A 323 36.01 -35.85 6.91
CA TRP A 323 36.71 -36.91 7.62
C TRP A 323 35.97 -38.24 7.52
N ILE A 324 36.71 -39.33 7.73
CA ILE A 324 36.19 -40.69 7.70
C ILE A 324 36.04 -41.23 9.12
N SER A 325 34.94 -41.92 9.38
CA SER A 325 34.74 -42.74 10.58
C SER A 325 34.41 -44.20 10.19
N GLY A 326 34.60 -45.16 11.11
CA GLY A 326 34.26 -46.57 10.89
C GLY A 326 35.44 -47.55 10.91
N SER A 327 35.33 -48.63 10.12
CA SER A 327 36.28 -49.75 10.10
C SER A 327 37.70 -49.33 9.67
N PRO A 328 38.75 -49.95 10.27
CA PRO A 328 40.13 -49.67 9.90
C PRO A 328 40.39 -50.14 8.46
N GLY A 329 40.68 -49.20 7.56
CA GLY A 329 40.92 -49.50 6.14
C GLY A 329 40.37 -48.45 5.19
N PHE A 330 39.36 -47.69 5.63
CA PHE A 330 38.90 -46.49 4.93
C PHE A 330 39.78 -45.28 5.29
N SER A 331 40.16 -44.49 4.30
CA SER A 331 40.83 -43.21 4.48
C SER A 331 40.37 -42.20 3.44
N LEU A 332 40.41 -40.92 3.78
CA LEU A 332 40.22 -39.86 2.81
C LEU A 332 41.53 -39.64 2.04
N ALA A 333 41.48 -39.51 0.71
CA ALA A 333 42.70 -39.39 -0.10
C ALA A 333 43.49 -38.10 0.20
N ALA A 334 42.80 -37.02 0.56
CA ALA A 334 43.39 -35.76 1.01
C ALA A 334 42.41 -35.02 1.93
N PRO A 335 42.87 -34.27 2.94
CA PRO A 335 42.01 -33.33 3.66
C PRO A 335 41.49 -32.26 2.69
N VAL A 336 40.23 -31.86 2.84
CA VAL A 336 39.59 -30.94 1.89
C VAL A 336 39.10 -29.69 2.60
N ARG A 337 39.57 -28.54 2.11
CA ARG A 337 39.10 -27.19 2.43
C ARG A 337 39.01 -26.39 1.15
N MET A 338 37.81 -26.00 0.75
CA MET A 338 37.64 -25.22 -0.48
C MET A 338 36.31 -24.46 -0.49
N LEU A 339 36.26 -23.39 -1.29
CA LEU A 339 35.01 -22.73 -1.65
C LEU A 339 34.54 -23.32 -2.99
N LEU A 340 33.40 -24.00 -2.97
CA LEU A 340 32.77 -24.54 -4.16
C LEU A 340 31.91 -23.44 -4.79
N GLY A 341 32.31 -22.94 -5.97
CA GLY A 341 31.55 -21.92 -6.70
C GLY A 341 30.13 -22.37 -7.03
N ALA A 342 29.23 -21.41 -7.28
CA ALA A 342 27.86 -21.71 -7.67
C ALA A 342 27.84 -22.60 -8.93
N ASP A 343 27.04 -23.67 -8.88
CA ASP A 343 26.86 -24.68 -9.92
C ASP A 343 28.12 -25.49 -10.29
N ASN A 344 29.22 -25.30 -9.56
CA ASN A 344 30.43 -26.09 -9.70
C ASN A 344 30.38 -27.34 -8.83
N SER A 345 31.11 -28.36 -9.28
CA SER A 345 31.25 -29.64 -8.57
C SER A 345 32.67 -29.85 -8.04
N ALA A 346 32.79 -30.50 -6.89
CA ALA A 346 34.04 -30.98 -6.32
C ALA A 346 33.93 -32.46 -5.96
N THR A 347 35.01 -33.21 -6.15
CA THR A 347 35.01 -34.66 -5.95
C THR A 347 35.86 -35.03 -4.74
N LEU A 348 35.24 -35.70 -3.77
CA LEU A 348 35.91 -36.29 -2.62
C LEU A 348 36.23 -37.76 -2.93
N THR A 349 37.51 -38.14 -2.80
CA THR A 349 37.94 -39.53 -3.04
C THR A 349 38.14 -40.26 -1.72
N VAL A 350 37.33 -41.30 -1.51
CA VAL A 350 37.44 -42.23 -0.38
C VAL A 350 38.18 -43.47 -0.85
N ARG A 351 39.21 -43.84 -0.09
CA ARG A 351 40.10 -44.95 -0.38
C ARG A 351 39.86 -46.06 0.63
N TYR A 352 39.77 -47.31 0.15
CA TYR A 352 39.75 -48.50 0.97
C TYR A 352 40.95 -49.40 0.65
N ARG A 353 41.72 -49.78 1.67
CA ARG A 353 42.80 -50.76 1.57
C ARG A 353 42.38 -52.09 2.19
N ALA A 354 42.22 -53.12 1.37
CA ALA A 354 41.76 -54.44 1.80
C ALA A 354 42.82 -55.15 2.67
N ARG A 355 42.51 -55.34 3.95
CA ARG A 355 43.36 -56.09 4.90
C ARG A 355 42.92 -57.53 5.08
N ASP A 356 41.63 -57.78 4.93
CA ASP A 356 40.99 -59.09 4.93
C ASP A 356 39.83 -59.11 3.91
N THR A 357 39.12 -60.23 3.81
CA THR A 357 37.91 -60.36 2.96
C THR A 357 36.61 -60.14 3.74
N SER A 358 36.70 -59.72 5.00
CA SER A 358 35.53 -59.50 5.86
C SER A 358 34.74 -58.28 5.42
N ALA A 359 33.45 -58.23 5.77
CA ALA A 359 32.67 -57.03 5.47
C ALA A 359 33.08 -55.88 6.41
N ALA A 360 33.24 -54.68 5.86
CA ALA A 360 33.63 -53.47 6.60
C ALA A 360 32.79 -52.27 6.18
N TRP A 361 32.67 -51.28 7.08
CA TRP A 361 31.76 -50.13 6.94
C TRP A 361 32.45 -48.83 7.34
N GLY A 362 32.04 -47.72 6.74
CA GLY A 362 32.53 -46.40 7.12
C GLY A 362 31.60 -45.28 6.72
N GLU A 363 31.89 -44.08 7.20
CA GLU A 363 31.13 -42.86 6.92
C GLU A 363 32.09 -41.73 6.53
N LEU A 364 31.71 -40.93 5.53
CA LEU A 364 32.35 -39.67 5.16
C LEU A 364 31.46 -38.56 5.67
N HIS A 365 31.97 -37.87 6.68
CA HIS A 365 31.38 -36.68 7.23
C HIS A 365 31.92 -35.47 6.47
N ILE A 366 31.03 -34.58 6.04
CA ILE A 366 31.32 -33.45 5.18
C ILE A 366 30.74 -32.21 5.87
N ALA A 367 31.58 -31.44 6.56
CA ALA A 367 31.15 -30.20 7.20
C ALA A 367 31.20 -29.05 6.19
N THR A 368 30.08 -28.36 6.02
CA THR A 368 29.95 -27.25 5.06
C THR A 368 29.22 -26.06 5.67
N SER A 369 29.19 -24.93 4.95
CA SER A 369 28.31 -23.80 5.27
C SER A 369 26.81 -24.14 5.22
N CYS A 370 26.45 -25.32 4.71
CA CYS A 370 25.10 -25.88 4.71
C CYS A 370 24.85 -26.89 5.84
N GLY A 371 25.80 -27.03 6.78
CA GLY A 371 25.77 -28.06 7.82
C GLY A 371 26.56 -29.32 7.43
N GLU A 372 26.47 -30.32 8.29
CA GLU A 372 27.15 -31.61 8.10
C GLU A 372 26.31 -32.55 7.22
N GLN A 373 26.95 -33.13 6.21
CA GLN A 373 26.39 -34.19 5.38
C GLN A 373 27.16 -35.49 5.60
N VAL A 374 26.47 -36.62 5.50
CA VAL A 374 27.06 -37.95 5.73
C VAL A 374 26.81 -38.87 4.54
N VAL A 375 27.89 -39.44 3.99
CA VAL A 375 27.84 -40.49 2.96
C VAL A 375 28.40 -41.77 3.52
N THR A 376 27.68 -42.88 3.35
CA THR A 376 28.06 -44.17 3.91
C THR A 376 28.84 -45.04 2.91
N PHE A 377 29.71 -45.93 3.41
CA PHE A 377 30.51 -46.85 2.60
C PHE A 377 30.46 -48.27 3.10
N SER A 378 30.62 -49.20 2.18
CA SER A 378 30.64 -50.64 2.47
C SER A 378 31.60 -51.40 1.58
N VAL A 379 32.10 -52.54 2.06
CA VAL A 379 33.01 -53.43 1.32
C VAL A 379 32.92 -54.86 1.86
N GLY A 380 33.27 -55.87 1.05
CA GLY A 380 33.38 -57.29 1.44
C GLY A 380 32.13 -58.15 1.17
N ARG A 381 32.23 -59.47 1.41
CA ARG A 381 31.12 -60.42 1.28
C ARG A 381 30.30 -60.49 2.57
N ARG A 382 28.96 -60.46 2.45
CA ARG A 382 28.01 -60.51 3.59
C ARG A 382 28.20 -61.72 4.54
N SER A 383 28.91 -62.77 4.13
CA SER A 383 29.03 -64.04 4.87
C SER A 383 30.35 -64.25 5.63
N ALA A 384 31.31 -63.32 5.58
CA ALA A 384 32.60 -63.46 6.26
C ALA A 384 32.62 -62.65 7.57
N GLN A 385 32.97 -63.32 8.68
CA GLN A 385 33.07 -62.74 10.03
C GLN A 385 33.65 -61.32 10.00
N VAL A 386 32.77 -60.35 10.25
CA VAL A 386 33.06 -58.92 10.30
C VAL A 386 33.97 -58.65 11.47
N GLN A 387 35.14 -58.03 11.25
CA GLN A 387 35.87 -57.39 12.36
C GLN A 387 34.90 -56.41 13.04
N PRO A 388 34.65 -56.54 14.35
CA PRO A 388 33.58 -55.80 15.01
C PRO A 388 33.87 -54.30 14.97
N SER A 389 33.19 -53.57 14.07
CA SER A 389 32.85 -52.18 14.35
C SER A 389 31.97 -52.18 15.59
N LEU A 390 32.28 -51.32 16.56
CA LEU A 390 31.51 -51.22 17.80
C LEU A 390 30.06 -50.86 17.46
N PHE A 391 29.15 -51.81 17.58
CA PHE A 391 27.72 -51.57 17.39
C PHE A 391 27.25 -50.62 18.49
N ARG A 392 26.82 -49.41 18.10
CA ARG A 392 26.50 -48.34 19.06
C ARG A 392 25.38 -47.45 18.58
N ILE A 393 24.62 -46.92 19.53
CA ILE A 393 23.62 -45.87 19.29
C ILE A 393 24.37 -44.54 19.14
N ILE A 394 24.08 -43.78 18.09
CA ILE A 394 24.66 -42.45 17.84
C ILE A 394 23.63 -41.32 18.00
N ASN A 395 22.34 -41.65 17.92
CA ASN A 395 21.27 -40.74 18.29
C ASN A 395 20.10 -41.54 18.91
N PRO A 396 19.55 -41.12 20.06
CA PRO A 396 20.10 -40.12 20.97
C PRO A 396 21.50 -40.50 21.51
N ARG A 397 22.25 -39.55 22.07
CA ARG A 397 23.58 -39.76 22.68
C ARG A 397 23.53 -40.06 24.18
N GLY A 398 22.39 -39.82 24.82
CA GLY A 398 22.12 -40.06 26.23
C GLY A 398 22.09 -38.79 27.06
N GLY A 399 21.10 -38.70 27.97
CA GLY A 399 20.85 -37.53 28.82
C GLY A 399 20.00 -36.41 28.19
N GLU A 400 19.62 -36.54 26.91
CA GLU A 400 18.71 -35.60 26.25
C GLU A 400 17.30 -35.65 26.85
N ARG A 401 16.54 -34.57 26.67
CA ARG A 401 15.14 -34.46 27.05
C ARG A 401 14.27 -34.34 25.79
N TYR A 402 13.21 -35.14 25.68
CA TYR A 402 12.28 -35.15 24.56
C TYR A 402 10.83 -35.01 25.05
N TRP A 403 9.93 -34.45 24.25
CA TRP A 403 8.51 -34.36 24.64
C TRP A 403 7.73 -35.59 24.23
N SER A 404 6.74 -35.93 25.04
CA SER A 404 5.73 -36.94 24.72
C SER A 404 5.02 -36.56 23.41
N GLY A 405 4.81 -37.52 22.50
CA GLY A 405 4.23 -37.26 21.17
C GLY A 405 5.22 -36.78 20.08
N SER A 406 6.46 -36.45 20.44
CA SER A 406 7.49 -36.08 19.47
C SER A 406 7.94 -37.25 18.59
N ASP A 407 8.58 -36.94 17.47
CA ASP A 407 9.26 -37.92 16.61
C ASP A 407 10.76 -37.85 16.86
N VAL A 408 11.32 -38.89 17.48
CA VAL A 408 12.74 -38.96 17.83
C VAL A 408 13.43 -39.97 16.91
N PRO A 409 14.45 -39.57 16.14
CA PRO A 409 15.22 -40.51 15.35
C PRO A 409 16.13 -41.34 16.26
N ILE A 410 16.02 -42.67 16.22
CA ILE A 410 16.99 -43.60 16.81
C ILE A 410 17.93 -43.99 15.68
N ALA A 411 19.20 -43.61 15.76
CA ALA A 411 20.21 -43.91 14.76
C ALA A 411 21.38 -44.68 15.37
N TRP A 412 21.97 -45.57 14.59
CA TRP A 412 23.01 -46.48 15.06
C TRP A 412 24.08 -46.72 13.99
N LEU A 413 25.25 -47.13 14.47
CA LEU A 413 26.39 -47.51 13.64
C LEU A 413 26.89 -48.90 14.02
N GLY A 414 27.69 -49.48 13.14
CA GLY A 414 28.40 -50.74 13.36
C GLY A 414 27.78 -51.95 12.67
N ILE A 415 26.72 -51.76 11.87
CA ILE A 415 26.11 -52.76 11.00
C ILE A 415 25.79 -52.15 9.61
N PRO A 416 25.57 -52.95 8.56
CA PRO A 416 25.07 -52.52 7.24
C PRO A 416 23.72 -51.77 7.31
N PRO A 417 23.42 -50.79 6.42
CA PRO A 417 22.07 -50.24 6.25
C PRO A 417 21.03 -51.28 5.83
N ASP A 418 21.45 -52.29 5.06
CA ASP A 418 20.58 -53.37 4.61
C ASP A 418 20.29 -54.38 5.74
N ASP A 419 21.08 -54.35 6.82
CA ASP A 419 20.87 -55.18 7.99
C ASP A 419 19.83 -54.53 8.90
N SER A 420 19.05 -55.38 9.55
CA SER A 420 18.03 -54.98 10.50
C SER A 420 18.49 -55.21 11.93
N CYS A 421 18.03 -54.36 12.84
CA CYS A 421 18.16 -54.54 14.28
C CYS A 421 16.78 -54.49 14.95
N ARG A 422 16.66 -55.19 16.08
CA ARG A 422 15.54 -55.03 16.99
C ARG A 422 15.83 -53.84 17.89
N ILE A 423 14.85 -52.97 18.08
CA ILE A 423 14.91 -51.80 18.97
C ILE A 423 13.98 -52.03 20.14
N ALA A 424 14.53 -51.98 21.35
CA ALA A 424 13.78 -52.09 22.59
C ALA A 424 14.00 -50.86 23.50
N LEU A 425 12.96 -50.49 24.22
CA LEU A 425 12.95 -49.39 25.19
C LEU A 425 12.67 -49.93 26.59
N SER A 426 13.29 -49.35 27.60
CA SER A 426 12.95 -49.59 29.00
C SER A 426 12.55 -48.28 29.68
N TYR A 427 11.43 -48.32 30.40
CA TYR A 427 10.89 -47.20 31.18
C TYR A 427 11.15 -47.34 32.69
N ASP A 428 11.84 -48.41 33.10
CA ASP A 428 12.02 -48.84 34.49
C ASP A 428 13.50 -49.14 34.80
N ASP A 429 14.40 -48.34 34.24
CA ASP A 429 15.85 -48.42 34.42
C ASP A 429 16.44 -49.80 34.06
N GLY A 430 15.90 -50.43 33.00
CA GLY A 430 16.41 -51.67 32.40
C GLY A 430 15.79 -52.97 32.91
N ARG A 431 14.79 -52.91 33.80
CA ARG A 431 14.16 -54.11 34.39
C ARG A 431 13.22 -54.82 33.43
N SER A 432 12.52 -54.07 32.57
CA SER A 432 11.70 -54.60 31.49
C SER A 432 11.96 -53.84 30.19
N TRP A 433 11.86 -54.56 29.07
CA TRP A 433 12.15 -54.04 27.74
C TRP A 433 10.97 -54.26 26.81
N GLN A 434 10.43 -53.18 26.28
CA GLN A 434 9.38 -53.17 25.28
C GLN A 434 10.00 -53.02 23.90
N THR A 435 9.74 -53.98 23.01
CA THR A 435 10.19 -53.88 21.62
C THR A 435 9.30 -52.89 20.87
N ILE A 436 9.93 -51.90 20.21
CA ILE A 436 9.25 -50.90 19.39
C ILE A 436 9.48 -51.09 17.89
N ALA A 437 10.49 -51.88 17.51
CA ALA A 437 10.74 -52.31 16.15
C ALA A 437 11.46 -53.65 16.14
N ASP A 438 10.92 -54.63 15.42
CA ASP A 438 11.49 -55.97 15.33
C ASP A 438 12.48 -56.17 14.19
N ALA A 439 12.57 -55.23 13.24
CA ALA A 439 13.49 -55.30 12.11
C ALA A 439 13.75 -53.90 11.51
N ALA A 440 14.29 -52.99 12.31
CA ALA A 440 14.63 -51.63 11.87
C ALA A 440 15.93 -51.65 11.05
N SER A 441 15.87 -51.18 9.80
CA SER A 441 16.98 -51.11 8.85
C SER A 441 17.30 -49.65 8.47
N ASN A 442 18.19 -49.44 7.50
CA ASN A 442 18.66 -48.14 7.01
C ASN A 442 19.38 -47.27 8.06
N LEU A 443 19.94 -47.89 9.10
CA LEU A 443 20.69 -47.25 10.20
C LEU A 443 19.92 -46.19 11.00
N ARG A 444 18.60 -46.10 10.78
CA ARG A 444 17.73 -45.12 11.45
C ARG A 444 16.32 -45.65 11.60
N TRP A 445 15.69 -45.28 12.70
CA TRP A 445 14.29 -45.55 12.97
C TRP A 445 13.62 -44.31 13.51
N ARG A 446 12.41 -44.01 13.00
CA ARG A 446 11.62 -42.89 13.52
C ARG A 446 10.75 -43.41 14.66
N TRP A 447 11.17 -43.13 15.89
CA TRP A 447 10.40 -43.49 17.07
C TRP A 447 9.37 -42.40 17.39
N LYS A 448 8.10 -42.78 17.38
CA LYS A 448 7.02 -41.92 17.89
C LYS A 448 6.96 -42.06 19.42
N VAL A 449 7.36 -41.01 20.12
CA VAL A 449 7.37 -41.00 21.58
C VAL A 449 5.93 -41.08 22.08
N PRO A 450 5.58 -42.02 22.98
CA PRO A 450 4.21 -42.13 23.49
C PRO A 450 3.84 -40.89 24.31
N LEU A 451 2.54 -40.61 24.38
CA LEU A 451 2.03 -39.57 25.25
C LEU A 451 2.15 -40.00 26.71
N ILE A 452 2.72 -39.14 27.56
CA ILE A 452 2.89 -39.38 29.00
C ILE A 452 2.44 -38.16 29.80
N ASP A 453 2.02 -38.41 31.03
CA ASP A 453 1.45 -37.45 31.98
C ASP A 453 2.45 -36.93 33.02
N ALA A 454 3.59 -37.59 33.17
CA ALA A 454 4.69 -37.20 34.04
C ALA A 454 6.04 -37.53 33.39
N PRO A 455 7.14 -36.86 33.77
CA PRO A 455 8.46 -37.13 33.21
C PRO A 455 8.90 -38.58 33.43
N ARG A 456 9.47 -39.23 32.41
CA ARG A 456 9.96 -40.62 32.47
C ARG A 456 11.37 -40.75 31.94
N ARG A 457 12.23 -41.49 32.65
CA ARG A 457 13.54 -41.90 32.12
C ARG A 457 13.36 -43.09 31.19
N VAL A 458 14.03 -43.06 30.04
CA VAL A 458 13.98 -44.13 29.04
C VAL A 458 15.38 -44.57 28.64
N SER A 459 15.62 -45.87 28.71
CA SER A 459 16.82 -46.51 28.18
C SER A 459 16.51 -47.15 26.83
N ILE A 460 17.46 -47.11 25.90
CA ILE A 460 17.31 -47.67 24.54
C ILE A 460 18.36 -48.76 24.33
N GLN A 461 17.93 -49.90 23.81
CA GLN A 461 18.78 -51.02 23.44
C GLN A 461 18.50 -51.46 21.99
N LEU A 462 19.56 -51.82 21.29
CA LEU A 462 19.52 -52.41 19.96
C LEU A 462 20.12 -53.81 19.98
N GLU A 463 19.55 -54.72 19.20
CA GLU A 463 20.06 -56.08 18.98
C GLU A 463 20.12 -56.35 17.47
N ARG A 464 21.29 -56.66 16.92
CA ARG A 464 21.43 -56.98 15.48
C ARG A 464 20.73 -58.30 15.14
N ILE A 465 20.04 -58.35 14.00
CA ILE A 465 19.32 -59.55 13.53
C ILE A 465 20.13 -60.24 12.44
N GLY A 466 20.24 -61.58 12.52
CA GLY A 466 20.84 -62.41 11.47
C GLY A 466 22.36 -62.62 11.57
N SER A 467 23.03 -62.15 12.63
CA SER A 467 24.44 -62.46 12.89
C SER A 467 24.59 -63.71 13.77
N SER A 468 25.61 -64.54 13.51
CA SER A 468 25.95 -65.72 14.33
C SER A 468 26.48 -65.36 15.72
N SER A 469 26.89 -64.10 15.93
CA SER A 469 27.24 -63.53 17.23
C SER A 469 26.20 -62.49 17.64
N ARG A 470 25.78 -62.52 18.91
CA ARG A 470 24.80 -61.58 19.48
C ARG A 470 25.48 -60.22 19.70
N GLN A 471 25.29 -59.29 18.77
CA GLN A 471 25.77 -57.90 18.88
C GLN A 471 24.65 -57.02 19.42
N THR A 472 24.89 -56.37 20.56
CA THR A 472 23.96 -55.44 21.20
C THR A 472 24.60 -54.07 21.40
N ALA A 473 23.78 -53.02 21.38
CA ALA A 473 24.15 -51.66 21.74
C ALA A 473 23.16 -51.13 22.75
N GLN A 474 23.62 -50.38 23.74
CA GLN A 474 22.75 -49.72 24.72
C GLN A 474 23.21 -48.29 24.91
N LEU A 475 22.26 -47.40 25.20
CA LEU A 475 22.56 -46.01 25.50
C LEU A 475 23.26 -45.89 26.87
N ASP A 476 24.40 -45.19 26.92
CA ASP A 476 25.21 -45.06 28.14
C ASP A 476 24.50 -44.28 29.26
N LYS A 477 23.64 -43.33 28.90
CA LYS A 477 22.80 -42.55 29.83
C LYS A 477 21.36 -42.55 29.34
N PRO A 478 20.36 -42.78 30.20
CA PRO A 478 18.97 -42.70 29.78
C PRO A 478 18.61 -41.28 29.33
N ILE A 479 17.67 -41.18 28.39
CA ILE A 479 17.01 -39.93 28.02
C ILE A 479 15.83 -39.67 28.97
N THR A 480 15.35 -38.44 29.02
CA THR A 480 14.13 -38.08 29.76
C THR A 480 13.03 -37.73 28.77
N ILE A 481 11.89 -38.40 28.83
CA ILE A 481 10.68 -37.92 28.17
C ILE A 481 9.96 -36.99 29.15
N GLU A 482 9.59 -35.80 28.69
CA GLU A 482 8.77 -34.83 29.40
C GLU A 482 7.32 -34.87 28.87
N PRO A 483 6.29 -34.68 29.72
CA PRO A 483 4.89 -34.65 29.28
C PRO A 483 4.65 -33.51 28.29
N THR A 484 3.88 -33.72 27.21
CA THR A 484 3.71 -32.72 26.13
C THR A 484 3.31 -31.35 26.68
N SER A 485 4.16 -30.34 26.46
CA SER A 485 3.80 -28.95 26.61
C SER A 485 3.43 -28.41 25.22
N GLY A 486 2.12 -28.28 24.95
CA GLY A 486 1.59 -27.77 23.68
C GLY A 486 0.78 -28.79 22.89
N VAL A 487 -0.53 -28.81 23.09
CA VAL A 487 -1.47 -29.53 22.21
C VAL A 487 -2.08 -28.54 21.22
N ILE A 488 -1.93 -28.82 19.93
CA ILE A 488 -2.62 -28.15 18.83
C ILE A 488 -3.51 -29.15 18.09
N THR A 489 -4.72 -28.74 17.71
CA THR A 489 -5.69 -29.57 16.98
C THR A 489 -5.66 -29.27 15.48
N PRO A 490 -6.09 -30.20 14.61
CA PRO A 490 -6.23 -29.89 13.19
C PRO A 490 -7.22 -28.74 13.00
N ALA A 491 -6.90 -27.82 12.10
CA ALA A 491 -7.68 -26.59 11.92
C ALA A 491 -8.18 -26.43 10.47
N ASP A 492 -9.46 -26.07 10.34
CA ASP A 492 -10.08 -25.65 9.08
C ASP A 492 -10.22 -24.12 9.09
N LEU A 493 -9.56 -23.45 8.15
CA LEU A 493 -9.67 -22.00 7.97
C LEU A 493 -10.89 -21.61 7.11
N GLY A 494 -11.67 -22.61 6.68
CA GLY A 494 -12.88 -22.46 5.90
C GLY A 494 -12.61 -22.06 4.45
N GLN A 495 -13.62 -21.45 3.83
CA GLN A 495 -13.55 -21.04 2.43
C GLN A 495 -12.95 -19.64 2.27
N ALA A 496 -12.13 -19.46 1.23
CA ALA A 496 -11.63 -18.16 0.77
C ALA A 496 -11.56 -18.14 -0.76
N ALA A 497 -11.78 -16.97 -1.36
CA ALA A 497 -11.66 -16.79 -2.80
C ALA A 497 -10.19 -16.92 -3.24
N VAL A 498 -9.92 -17.58 -4.38
CA VAL A 498 -8.56 -17.72 -4.92
C VAL A 498 -7.89 -16.34 -5.06
N GLY A 499 -6.70 -16.19 -4.50
CA GLY A 499 -5.94 -14.94 -4.50
C GLY A 499 -6.34 -13.92 -3.42
N ILE A 500 -7.44 -14.13 -2.70
CA ILE A 500 -7.92 -13.25 -1.62
C ILE A 500 -7.53 -13.84 -0.27
N ARG A 501 -6.90 -13.03 0.58
CA ARG A 501 -6.51 -13.41 1.94
C ARG A 501 -7.73 -13.35 2.86
N LYS A 502 -7.90 -14.39 3.69
CA LYS A 502 -8.85 -14.46 4.80
C LYS A 502 -8.10 -14.76 6.08
N ASP A 503 -8.36 -13.99 7.13
CA ASP A 503 -7.76 -14.20 8.44
C ASP A 503 -8.75 -14.95 9.35
N THR A 504 -8.23 -15.80 10.23
CA THR A 504 -9.03 -16.65 11.11
C THR A 504 -8.34 -16.75 12.47
N VAL A 505 -9.05 -16.33 13.51
CA VAL A 505 -8.61 -16.45 14.90
C VAL A 505 -8.96 -17.84 15.42
N LEU A 506 -7.95 -18.64 15.75
CA LEU A 506 -8.09 -19.91 16.45
C LEU A 506 -7.93 -19.68 17.95
N ARG A 507 -9.03 -19.73 18.69
CA ARG A 507 -9.05 -19.51 20.15
C ARG A 507 -8.54 -20.72 20.92
N SER A 508 -7.75 -20.47 21.95
CA SER A 508 -7.07 -21.46 22.80
C SER A 508 -6.37 -22.54 21.97
N TYR A 509 -5.84 -22.17 20.81
CA TYR A 509 -5.37 -23.11 19.80
C TYR A 509 -4.13 -23.87 20.27
N ILE A 510 -3.21 -23.18 20.94
CA ILE A 510 -2.05 -23.78 21.58
C ILE A 510 -2.35 -23.90 23.07
N HIS A 511 -2.36 -25.13 23.59
CA HIS A 511 -2.61 -25.38 25.01
C HIS A 511 -1.37 -25.98 25.69
N ASN A 512 -0.82 -25.26 26.68
CA ASN A 512 0.20 -25.83 27.56
C ASN A 512 -0.45 -26.71 28.63
N ARG A 513 -0.36 -28.03 28.46
CA ARG A 513 -0.90 -28.99 29.44
C ARG A 513 0.01 -29.29 30.62
N SER A 514 1.23 -28.74 30.63
CA SER A 514 2.11 -28.87 31.81
C SER A 514 1.48 -28.15 33.00
N THR A 515 1.53 -28.77 34.18
CA THR A 515 1.04 -28.20 35.44
C THR A 515 2.13 -27.47 36.23
N SER A 516 3.39 -27.62 35.84
CA SER A 516 4.56 -27.05 36.52
C SER A 516 5.39 -26.11 35.65
N ASP A 517 5.47 -26.37 34.34
CA ASP A 517 6.45 -25.74 33.47
C ASP A 517 5.82 -24.88 32.37
N PRO A 518 6.34 -23.66 32.12
CA PRO A 518 5.86 -22.82 31.03
C PRO A 518 6.34 -23.37 29.67
N LEU A 519 5.48 -23.25 28.66
CA LEU A 519 5.77 -23.61 27.28
C LEU A 519 6.28 -22.39 26.52
N THR A 520 7.49 -22.45 25.98
CA THR A 520 8.03 -21.42 25.07
C THR A 520 7.86 -21.86 23.62
N ILE A 521 7.21 -21.03 22.80
CA ILE A 521 7.09 -21.18 21.36
C ILE A 521 8.03 -20.19 20.69
N GLU A 522 8.99 -20.63 19.90
CA GLU A 522 9.94 -19.74 19.20
C GLU A 522 9.36 -19.16 17.92
N ARG A 523 8.55 -19.93 17.19
CA ARG A 523 7.93 -19.56 15.90
C ARG A 523 6.95 -20.63 15.45
N ILE A 524 6.13 -20.29 14.46
CA ILE A 524 5.31 -21.22 13.69
C ILE A 524 5.81 -21.25 12.24
N GLU A 525 5.92 -22.45 11.66
CA GLU A 525 6.26 -22.66 10.26
C GLU A 525 5.14 -23.43 9.54
N PHE A 526 5.06 -23.26 8.22
CA PHE A 526 4.17 -24.03 7.36
C PHE A 526 5.00 -24.82 6.34
N THR A 527 4.72 -26.11 6.20
CA THR A 527 5.35 -26.98 5.20
C THR A 527 4.32 -27.77 4.42
N GLY A 528 4.73 -28.34 3.28
CA GLY A 528 3.85 -29.10 2.38
C GLY A 528 3.52 -28.34 1.10
N GLU A 529 2.78 -28.99 0.21
CA GLU A 529 2.55 -28.54 -1.17
C GLU A 529 1.85 -27.17 -1.25
N ALA A 530 0.86 -26.92 -0.39
CA ALA A 530 0.12 -25.66 -0.35
C ALA A 530 0.59 -24.71 0.77
N ALA A 531 1.79 -24.91 1.34
CA ALA A 531 2.26 -24.15 2.51
C ALA A 531 2.24 -22.63 2.30
N SER A 532 2.53 -22.17 1.08
CA SER A 532 2.51 -20.75 0.69
C SER A 532 1.13 -20.09 0.80
N ASP A 533 0.06 -20.89 0.85
CA ASP A 533 -1.31 -20.39 0.96
C ASP A 533 -1.69 -20.09 2.42
N PHE A 534 -0.84 -20.46 3.38
CA PHE A 534 -1.07 -20.30 4.81
C PHE A 534 0.01 -19.43 5.44
N GLY A 535 -0.35 -18.71 6.49
CA GLY A 535 0.64 -17.99 7.28
C GLY A 535 0.05 -17.45 8.57
N ILE A 536 0.88 -16.75 9.34
CA ILE A 536 0.47 -16.09 10.58
C ILE A 536 -0.08 -14.71 10.21
N ALA A 537 -1.31 -14.43 10.57
CA ALA A 537 -1.92 -13.11 10.42
C ALA A 537 -1.48 -12.19 11.56
N SER A 538 -1.50 -12.70 12.80
CA SER A 538 -0.99 -12.00 13.98
C SER A 538 -0.50 -12.99 15.06
N GLY A 539 0.54 -12.58 15.80
CA GLY A 539 1.16 -13.37 16.87
C GLY A 539 2.57 -12.87 17.21
N VAL A 540 2.90 -12.84 18.51
CA VAL A 540 4.24 -12.45 19.00
C VAL A 540 5.01 -13.71 19.34
N PHE A 541 6.09 -13.99 18.61
CA PHE A 541 7.02 -15.07 18.92
C PHE A 541 8.43 -14.51 19.18
N PRO A 542 9.17 -15.01 20.20
CA PRO A 542 8.83 -16.15 21.03
C PRO A 542 7.70 -15.87 22.05
N ALA A 543 6.74 -16.78 22.15
CA ALA A 543 5.62 -16.71 23.09
C ALA A 543 5.86 -17.63 24.29
N LYS A 544 5.56 -17.18 25.51
CA LYS A 544 5.64 -18.01 26.72
C LYS A 544 4.26 -18.23 27.30
N ILE A 545 3.80 -19.48 27.29
CA ILE A 545 2.49 -19.89 27.78
C ILE A 545 2.68 -20.49 29.19
N PRO A 546 2.06 -19.93 30.24
CA PRO A 546 2.20 -20.44 31.61
C PRO A 546 1.68 -21.89 31.73
N PRO A 547 2.04 -22.62 32.81
CA PRO A 547 1.47 -23.93 33.08
C PRO A 547 -0.06 -23.90 33.07
N GLY A 548 -0.71 -24.83 32.37
CA GLY A 548 -2.17 -24.86 32.16
C GLY A 548 -2.73 -23.75 31.25
N GLY A 549 -1.88 -22.88 30.71
CA GLY A 549 -2.29 -21.73 29.91
C GLY A 549 -2.62 -22.09 28.46
N THR A 550 -3.31 -21.18 27.77
CA THR A 550 -3.59 -21.29 26.33
C THR A 550 -3.15 -20.02 25.60
N LEU A 551 -2.95 -20.13 24.28
CA LEU A 551 -2.63 -19.02 23.39
C LEU A 551 -3.54 -19.07 22.16
N ASP A 552 -4.21 -17.94 21.91
CA ASP A 552 -4.95 -17.67 20.67
C ASP A 552 -3.94 -17.40 19.54
N VAL A 553 -4.22 -17.92 18.35
CA VAL A 553 -3.37 -17.69 17.17
C VAL A 553 -4.24 -17.21 16.02
N GLU A 554 -3.83 -16.15 15.36
CA GLU A 554 -4.50 -15.70 14.13
C GLU A 554 -3.69 -16.14 12.91
N LEU A 555 -4.33 -16.93 12.06
CA LEU A 555 -3.73 -17.46 10.84
C LEU A 555 -4.43 -16.87 9.62
N PHE A 556 -3.70 -16.63 8.53
CA PHE A 556 -4.27 -16.29 7.25
C PHE A 556 -4.30 -17.48 6.29
N PHE A 557 -5.30 -17.48 5.42
CA PHE A 557 -5.45 -18.38 4.27
C PHE A 557 -5.65 -17.56 3.00
N ARG A 558 -4.74 -17.70 2.03
CA ARG A 558 -4.82 -17.09 0.70
C ARG A 558 -4.63 -18.19 -0.36
N PRO A 559 -5.72 -18.86 -0.79
CA PRO A 559 -5.62 -19.99 -1.69
C PRO A 559 -5.04 -19.57 -3.05
N SER A 560 -4.01 -20.27 -3.53
CA SER A 560 -3.45 -20.07 -4.87
C SER A 560 -4.22 -20.79 -5.98
N ALA A 561 -5.08 -21.74 -5.62
CA ALA A 561 -5.92 -22.49 -6.56
C ALA A 561 -7.28 -22.86 -5.93
N ARG A 562 -8.26 -23.23 -6.78
CA ARG A 562 -9.56 -23.75 -6.33
C ARG A 562 -9.40 -25.14 -5.72
N GLY A 563 -10.33 -25.51 -4.84
CA GLY A 563 -10.36 -26.81 -4.17
C GLY A 563 -9.69 -26.80 -2.80
N ARG A 564 -9.55 -27.98 -2.19
CA ARG A 564 -8.98 -28.12 -0.86
C ARG A 564 -7.47 -27.87 -0.91
N ARG A 565 -6.99 -26.96 -0.07
CA ARG A 565 -5.57 -26.65 0.12
C ARG A 565 -5.17 -27.12 1.52
N THR A 566 -4.06 -27.84 1.63
CA THR A 566 -3.64 -28.48 2.88
C THR A 566 -2.15 -28.22 3.12
N ALA A 567 -1.79 -27.88 4.35
CA ALA A 567 -0.42 -27.71 4.80
C ALA A 567 -0.21 -28.36 6.18
N GLU A 568 1.06 -28.54 6.55
CA GLU A 568 1.48 -28.90 7.90
C GLU A 568 1.94 -27.65 8.63
N LEU A 569 1.35 -27.38 9.79
CA LEU A 569 1.77 -26.34 10.74
C LEU A 569 2.78 -26.95 11.71
N LEU A 570 3.99 -26.39 11.79
CA LEU A 570 5.00 -26.75 12.78
C LEU A 570 5.13 -25.64 13.81
N LEU A 571 4.87 -25.98 15.06
CA LEU A 571 5.10 -25.13 16.21
C LEU A 571 6.49 -25.47 16.76
N VAL A 572 7.44 -24.55 16.62
CA VAL A 572 8.85 -24.75 16.98
C VAL A 572 9.10 -24.22 18.39
N SER A 573 9.80 -24.99 19.21
CA SER A 573 10.24 -24.63 20.56
C SER A 573 11.73 -24.94 20.72
N PRO A 574 12.40 -24.46 21.79
CA PRO A 574 13.82 -24.74 22.03
C PRO A 574 14.16 -26.23 22.21
N SER A 575 13.12 -27.07 22.30
CA SER A 575 13.20 -28.49 22.67
C SER A 575 12.54 -29.41 21.63
N GLY A 576 12.16 -28.87 20.47
CA GLY A 576 11.63 -29.63 19.34
C GLY A 576 10.52 -28.90 18.58
N TYR A 577 9.64 -29.67 17.94
CA TYR A 577 8.47 -29.12 17.28
C TYR A 577 7.24 -30.01 17.46
N VAL A 578 6.06 -29.39 17.44
CA VAL A 578 4.76 -30.06 17.34
C VAL A 578 4.23 -29.82 15.93
N ARG A 579 3.75 -30.89 15.27
CA ARG A 579 3.21 -30.81 13.90
C ARG A 579 1.72 -31.08 13.91
N GLN A 580 0.96 -30.31 13.12
CA GLN A 580 -0.45 -30.57 12.89
C GLN A 580 -0.93 -30.18 11.49
N VAL A 581 -1.99 -30.82 10.99
CA VAL A 581 -2.58 -30.50 9.69
C VAL A 581 -3.47 -29.27 9.77
N ILE A 582 -3.32 -28.37 8.80
CA ILE A 582 -4.22 -27.25 8.56
C ILE A 582 -4.75 -27.31 7.13
N TRP A 583 -6.00 -26.94 6.93
CA TRP A 583 -6.58 -26.85 5.58
C TRP A 583 -7.53 -25.69 5.43
N GLY A 584 -7.81 -25.34 4.18
CA GLY A 584 -8.84 -24.41 3.77
C GLY A 584 -9.36 -24.80 2.38
N HIS A 585 -10.39 -24.12 1.90
CA HIS A 585 -10.95 -24.38 0.57
C HIS A 585 -10.94 -23.13 -0.30
N GLY A 586 -10.19 -23.19 -1.41
CA GLY A 586 -10.21 -22.17 -2.44
C GLY A 586 -11.51 -22.25 -3.24
N ILE A 587 -12.35 -21.23 -3.14
CA ILE A 587 -13.54 -21.09 -3.99
C ILE A 587 -13.25 -20.09 -5.12
N GLY A 588 -13.99 -20.20 -6.22
CA GLY A 588 -13.98 -19.12 -7.21
C GLY A 588 -14.36 -17.81 -6.53
N ALA A 589 -13.64 -16.73 -6.83
CA ALA A 589 -14.02 -15.42 -6.32
C ALA A 589 -15.48 -15.13 -6.66
N THR A 590 -16.26 -14.66 -5.69
CA THR A 590 -17.63 -14.21 -5.94
C THR A 590 -17.58 -13.02 -6.87
N PRO A 591 -18.39 -12.98 -7.95
CA PRO A 591 -18.41 -11.85 -8.85
C PRO A 591 -18.71 -10.57 -8.07
N LEU A 592 -17.84 -9.58 -8.15
CA LEU A 592 -18.18 -8.26 -7.63
C LEU A 592 -19.38 -7.76 -8.45
N HIS A 593 -20.45 -7.27 -7.81
CA HIS A 593 -21.59 -6.68 -8.51
C HIS A 593 -21.47 -5.17 -8.44
N THR A 594 -21.47 -4.48 -9.57
CA THR A 594 -21.35 -3.02 -9.62
C THR A 594 -22.34 -2.43 -10.60
N ILE A 595 -23.06 -1.41 -10.15
CA ILE A 595 -24.00 -0.67 -10.99
C ILE A 595 -23.31 0.59 -11.50
N VAL A 596 -23.38 0.84 -12.81
CA VAL A 596 -22.91 2.06 -13.45
C VAL A 596 -24.09 2.71 -14.15
N ASP A 597 -24.50 3.88 -13.67
CA ASP A 597 -25.51 4.69 -14.31
C ASP A 597 -24.86 5.92 -14.98
N PHE A 598 -24.97 5.98 -16.30
CA PHE A 598 -24.48 7.09 -17.11
C PHE A 598 -25.43 8.29 -17.15
N GLY A 599 -26.63 8.15 -16.57
CA GLY A 599 -27.67 9.17 -16.59
C GLY A 599 -28.15 9.45 -18.01
N SER A 600 -28.58 10.69 -18.27
CA SER A 600 -28.96 11.11 -19.62
C SER A 600 -27.74 11.59 -20.41
N VAL A 601 -27.57 11.06 -21.62
CA VAL A 601 -26.46 11.38 -22.55
C VAL A 601 -27.04 11.65 -23.94
N GLU A 602 -26.54 12.68 -24.61
CA GLU A 602 -27.01 13.06 -25.93
C GLU A 602 -26.65 12.04 -27.00
N ILE A 603 -27.56 11.80 -27.95
CA ILE A 603 -27.32 10.87 -29.06
C ILE A 603 -26.05 11.26 -29.82
N GLY A 604 -25.19 10.27 -30.07
CA GLY A 604 -23.92 10.44 -30.77
C GLY A 604 -22.77 10.92 -29.88
N THR A 605 -23.02 11.35 -28.63
CA THR A 605 -21.97 11.76 -27.69
C THR A 605 -21.48 10.60 -26.84
N LEU A 606 -20.18 10.59 -26.53
CA LEU A 606 -19.54 9.55 -25.74
C LEU A 606 -19.40 10.00 -24.28
N ARG A 607 -19.86 9.17 -23.33
CA ARG A 607 -19.60 9.34 -21.90
C ARG A 607 -18.85 8.14 -21.36
N GLN A 608 -17.81 8.39 -20.56
CA GLN A 608 -16.95 7.35 -20.01
C GLN A 608 -17.04 7.30 -18.49
N ALA A 609 -16.89 6.10 -17.94
CA ALA A 609 -16.79 5.82 -16.52
C ALA A 609 -15.62 4.85 -16.29
N ASN A 610 -14.89 5.05 -15.20
CA ASN A 610 -13.79 4.18 -14.80
C ASN A 610 -14.14 3.51 -13.48
N ILE A 611 -14.10 2.17 -13.46
CA ILE A 611 -14.28 1.39 -12.24
C ILE A 611 -12.91 0.86 -11.82
N PRO A 612 -12.51 0.97 -10.53
CA PRO A 612 -11.33 0.31 -10.02
C PRO A 612 -11.50 -1.22 -10.14
N TYR A 613 -10.81 -1.79 -11.12
CA TYR A 613 -10.85 -3.22 -11.45
C TYR A 613 -9.60 -3.56 -12.24
N THR A 614 -8.87 -4.58 -11.80
CA THR A 614 -7.69 -5.11 -12.51
C THR A 614 -8.04 -6.50 -13.02
N PRO A 615 -8.28 -6.67 -14.32
CA PRO A 615 -8.55 -7.98 -14.88
C PRO A 615 -7.27 -8.84 -14.83
N SER A 616 -7.42 -10.15 -14.60
CA SER A 616 -6.30 -11.09 -14.71
C SER A 616 -5.99 -11.49 -16.16
N THR A 617 -6.85 -11.09 -17.10
CA THR A 617 -6.69 -11.28 -18.54
C THR A 617 -7.13 -10.06 -19.35
N THR A 618 -6.49 -9.80 -20.48
CA THR A 618 -6.93 -8.78 -21.46
C THR A 618 -7.87 -9.36 -22.52
N ASP A 619 -8.22 -10.65 -22.42
CA ASP A 619 -9.05 -11.35 -23.39
C ASP A 619 -10.52 -10.93 -23.32
N ARG A 620 -11.03 -10.37 -24.42
CA ARG A 620 -12.39 -9.86 -24.56
C ARG A 620 -13.44 -10.97 -24.71
N SER A 621 -13.06 -12.21 -25.01
CA SER A 621 -14.02 -13.33 -25.09
C SER A 621 -14.59 -13.74 -23.72
N THR A 622 -14.11 -13.12 -22.64
CA THR A 622 -14.58 -13.35 -21.27
C THR A 622 -15.82 -12.52 -20.90
N ILE A 623 -16.28 -11.58 -21.75
CA ILE A 623 -17.42 -10.71 -21.46
C ILE A 623 -18.70 -11.29 -22.07
N GLU A 624 -19.61 -11.76 -21.22
CA GLU A 624 -20.95 -12.19 -21.58
C GLU A 624 -21.95 -11.05 -21.35
N TRP A 625 -22.69 -10.68 -22.39
CA TRP A 625 -23.71 -9.62 -22.33
C TRP A 625 -25.12 -10.20 -22.21
N SER A 626 -25.96 -9.54 -21.43
CA SER A 626 -27.42 -9.68 -21.47
C SER A 626 -28.09 -8.30 -21.47
N GLY A 627 -29.33 -8.21 -21.96
CA GLY A 627 -30.03 -6.94 -22.13
C GLY A 627 -29.60 -6.14 -23.37
N ASP A 628 -29.88 -4.83 -23.37
CA ASP A 628 -29.61 -3.91 -24.48
C ASP A 628 -28.21 -3.29 -24.37
N SER A 629 -27.20 -4.05 -24.81
CA SER A 629 -25.78 -3.65 -24.72
C SER A 629 -25.27 -2.80 -25.88
N SER A 630 -26.12 -2.48 -26.87
CA SER A 630 -25.70 -1.90 -28.15
C SER A 630 -24.90 -0.60 -28.02
N ALA A 631 -25.26 0.22 -27.04
CA ALA A 631 -24.66 1.53 -26.73
C ALA A 631 -23.49 1.48 -25.75
N PHE A 632 -23.16 0.31 -25.17
CA PHE A 632 -22.08 0.17 -24.19
C PHE A 632 -20.83 -0.47 -24.80
N ARG A 633 -19.65 -0.06 -24.33
CA ARG A 633 -18.36 -0.66 -24.67
C ARG A 633 -17.52 -0.79 -23.40
N ILE A 634 -16.84 -1.92 -23.25
CA ILE A 634 -15.92 -2.18 -22.14
C ILE A 634 -14.53 -2.41 -22.72
N THR A 635 -13.53 -1.69 -22.23
CA THR A 635 -12.13 -1.88 -22.60
C THR A 635 -11.39 -2.54 -21.45
N LEU A 636 -10.99 -3.81 -21.64
CA LEU A 636 -10.07 -4.51 -20.75
C LEU A 636 -8.64 -4.04 -21.05
N GLY A 637 -7.98 -3.42 -20.07
CA GLY A 637 -6.58 -3.00 -20.13
C GLY A 637 -5.77 -3.59 -18.98
N ALA A 638 -4.44 -3.63 -19.11
CA ALA A 638 -3.52 -4.04 -18.03
C ALA A 638 -3.40 -2.99 -16.90
N THR A 639 -4.28 -1.99 -16.89
CA THR A 639 -4.35 -0.89 -15.94
C THR A 639 -5.28 -1.22 -14.79
N SER A 640 -5.12 -0.57 -13.63
CA SER A 640 -5.94 -0.82 -12.43
C SER A 640 -7.40 -0.34 -12.52
N ASN A 641 -7.83 0.12 -13.70
CA ASN A 641 -9.17 0.63 -13.96
C ASN A 641 -9.77 -0.03 -15.21
N LEU A 642 -11.04 -0.42 -15.11
CA LEU A 642 -11.88 -0.83 -16.22
C LEU A 642 -12.58 0.40 -16.81
N GLU A 643 -12.33 0.67 -18.07
CA GLU A 643 -12.96 1.77 -18.79
C GLU A 643 -14.26 1.28 -19.45
N ILE A 644 -15.35 1.98 -19.16
CA ILE A 644 -16.68 1.69 -19.69
C ILE A 644 -17.18 2.94 -20.40
N ALA A 645 -17.58 2.77 -21.65
CA ALA A 645 -18.09 3.81 -22.51
C ALA A 645 -19.58 3.59 -22.79
N PHE A 646 -20.35 4.67 -22.74
CA PHE A 646 -21.74 4.73 -23.16
C PHE A 646 -21.91 5.79 -24.26
N GLN A 647 -22.42 5.38 -25.41
CA GLN A 647 -22.69 6.25 -26.55
C GLN A 647 -24.07 5.87 -27.15
N PRO A 648 -25.15 6.56 -26.77
CA PRO A 648 -26.49 6.23 -27.24
C PRO A 648 -26.68 6.63 -28.71
N ASP A 649 -27.40 5.80 -29.46
CA ASP A 649 -27.75 6.02 -30.87
C ASP A 649 -29.21 6.47 -31.08
N SER A 650 -30.04 6.38 -30.03
CA SER A 650 -31.49 6.59 -30.09
C SER A 650 -32.05 7.11 -28.77
N VAL A 651 -33.22 7.77 -28.81
CA VAL A 651 -33.85 8.38 -27.63
C VAL A 651 -34.61 7.30 -26.84
N ARG A 652 -33.90 6.57 -25.98
CA ARG A 652 -34.50 5.54 -25.11
C ARG A 652 -33.63 5.23 -23.90
N PHE A 653 -34.13 4.37 -23.01
CA PHE A 653 -33.33 3.79 -21.94
C PHE A 653 -32.59 2.56 -22.43
N PHE A 654 -31.31 2.47 -22.08
CA PHE A 654 -30.43 1.34 -22.30
C PHE A 654 -30.12 0.70 -20.95
N HIS A 655 -30.32 -0.61 -20.87
CA HIS A 655 -30.04 -1.41 -19.70
C HIS A 655 -29.39 -2.71 -20.14
N ALA A 656 -28.19 -2.98 -19.65
CA ALA A 656 -27.44 -4.20 -19.96
C ALA A 656 -26.70 -4.73 -18.75
N THR A 657 -26.51 -6.04 -18.70
CA THR A 657 -25.58 -6.66 -17.75
C THR A 657 -24.39 -7.21 -18.51
N ALA A 658 -23.17 -6.85 -18.08
CA ALA A 658 -21.94 -7.43 -18.58
C ALA A 658 -21.31 -8.31 -17.49
N ARG A 659 -21.19 -9.60 -17.75
CA ARG A 659 -20.53 -10.56 -16.87
C ARG A 659 -19.14 -10.87 -17.41
N ILE A 660 -18.12 -10.46 -16.69
CA ILE A 660 -16.72 -10.73 -17.00
C ILE A 660 -16.32 -12.01 -16.27
N THR A 661 -16.16 -13.10 -17.02
CA THR A 661 -15.78 -14.43 -16.54
C THR A 661 -14.26 -14.53 -16.43
N ASP A 662 -13.68 -13.69 -15.57
CA ASP A 662 -12.26 -13.73 -15.23
C ASP A 662 -12.00 -14.84 -14.19
N PRO A 663 -10.95 -15.69 -14.36
CA PRO A 663 -10.68 -16.81 -13.46
C PRO A 663 -10.40 -16.40 -12.01
N MET A 664 -9.85 -15.21 -11.80
CA MET A 664 -9.35 -14.69 -10.52
C MET A 664 -10.17 -13.52 -9.99
N THR A 665 -10.74 -12.68 -10.88
CA THR A 665 -11.50 -11.47 -10.56
C THR A 665 -12.81 -11.37 -11.36
N PRO A 666 -13.75 -12.32 -11.23
CA PRO A 666 -15.02 -12.22 -11.94
C PRO A 666 -15.78 -10.95 -11.51
N LEU A 667 -16.44 -10.29 -12.46
CA LEU A 667 -17.15 -9.02 -12.25
C LEU A 667 -18.48 -9.06 -13.00
N THR A 668 -19.56 -8.66 -12.34
CA THR A 668 -20.85 -8.42 -12.98
C THR A 668 -21.16 -6.93 -12.92
N LEU A 669 -21.38 -6.34 -14.09
CA LEU A 669 -21.71 -4.93 -14.25
C LEU A 669 -23.15 -4.78 -14.67
N GLU A 670 -23.93 -4.01 -13.92
CA GLU A 670 -25.25 -3.55 -14.33
C GLU A 670 -25.12 -2.13 -14.89
N LEU A 671 -25.33 -1.97 -16.19
CA LEU A 671 -25.12 -0.72 -16.90
C LEU A 671 -26.45 -0.09 -17.27
N ASN A 672 -26.63 1.18 -16.88
CA ASN A 672 -27.82 1.97 -17.12
C ASN A 672 -27.45 3.28 -17.83
N GLY A 673 -28.30 3.73 -18.75
CA GLY A 673 -28.15 5.03 -19.39
C GLY A 673 -29.37 5.41 -20.23
N ARG A 674 -29.58 6.70 -20.45
CA ARG A 674 -30.69 7.21 -21.28
C ARG A 674 -30.15 8.06 -22.42
N GLY A 675 -30.46 7.68 -23.65
CA GLY A 675 -30.27 8.54 -24.81
C GLY A 675 -31.29 9.68 -24.79
N ILE A 676 -30.81 10.92 -24.89
CA ILE A 676 -31.64 12.11 -25.07
C ILE A 676 -31.30 12.81 -26.40
N PRO A 677 -32.23 13.59 -26.99
CA PRO A 677 -31.93 14.36 -28.19
C PRO A 677 -30.72 15.28 -27.94
N PRO A 678 -29.87 15.55 -28.95
CA PRO A 678 -28.79 16.51 -28.84
C PRO A 678 -29.33 17.87 -28.37
N SER A 679 -28.71 18.46 -27.34
CA SER A 679 -29.12 19.77 -26.86
C SER A 679 -28.54 20.83 -27.79
N GLN A 680 -29.27 21.17 -28.86
CA GLN A 680 -29.06 22.48 -29.47
C GLN A 680 -29.68 23.50 -28.53
N LEU A 681 -28.86 24.17 -27.71
CA LEU A 681 -29.24 25.46 -27.16
C LEU A 681 -29.71 26.30 -28.34
N GLN A 682 -31.00 26.62 -28.38
CA GLN A 682 -31.54 27.43 -29.46
C GLN A 682 -30.84 28.79 -29.35
N GLN A 683 -30.35 29.31 -30.47
CA GLN A 683 -29.74 30.64 -30.48
C GLN A 683 -30.86 31.68 -30.38
N ASP A 684 -30.77 32.59 -29.41
CA ASP A 684 -31.67 33.73 -29.32
C ASP A 684 -31.54 34.59 -30.61
N PRO A 685 -32.61 34.79 -31.39
CA PRO A 685 -32.57 35.62 -32.60
C PRO A 685 -32.32 37.10 -32.31
N THR A 686 -32.47 37.54 -31.06
CA THR A 686 -32.30 38.93 -30.62
C THR A 686 -30.98 39.21 -29.91
N ARG A 687 -29.94 38.42 -30.19
CA ARG A 687 -28.60 38.57 -29.59
C ARG A 687 -27.95 39.95 -29.79
N PHE A 688 -28.42 40.79 -30.72
CA PHE A 688 -27.96 42.17 -30.87
C PHE A 688 -28.27 43.07 -29.65
N ARG A 689 -29.08 42.58 -28.70
CA ARG A 689 -29.36 43.23 -27.42
C ARG A 689 -29.33 42.24 -26.24
N THR A 690 -29.11 42.76 -25.04
CA THR A 690 -29.52 42.11 -23.80
C THR A 690 -31.01 42.40 -23.60
N LEU A 691 -31.40 43.46 -22.89
CA LEU A 691 -32.79 43.91 -22.78
C LEU A 691 -32.99 45.27 -23.49
N ALA A 692 -32.33 46.29 -22.95
CA ALA A 692 -32.26 47.65 -23.48
C ALA A 692 -30.89 47.92 -24.12
N LEU A 693 -29.82 47.31 -23.58
CA LEU A 693 -28.47 47.59 -24.06
C LEU A 693 -28.17 46.85 -25.38
N PRO A 694 -27.64 47.55 -26.40
CA PRO A 694 -27.09 46.90 -27.57
C PRO A 694 -25.85 46.08 -27.19
N THR A 695 -25.63 44.97 -27.88
CA THR A 695 -24.42 44.14 -27.73
C THR A 695 -23.48 44.35 -28.91
N ALA A 696 -22.29 43.75 -28.84
CA ALA A 696 -21.33 43.68 -29.94
C ALA A 696 -21.55 42.47 -30.86
N GLU A 697 -22.63 41.71 -30.72
CA GLU A 697 -22.86 40.51 -31.51
C GLU A 697 -23.17 40.86 -32.98
N PRO A 698 -22.55 40.18 -33.97
CA PRO A 698 -22.91 40.36 -35.37
C PRO A 698 -24.33 39.83 -35.64
N LEU A 699 -24.94 40.35 -36.71
CA LEU A 699 -26.21 39.86 -37.22
C LEU A 699 -25.97 39.19 -38.58
N ASN A 700 -26.92 38.42 -39.10
CA ASN A 700 -26.78 37.94 -40.47
C ASN A 700 -27.16 39.07 -41.45
N ALA A 701 -26.48 39.13 -42.60
CA ALA A 701 -26.85 40.06 -43.65
C ALA A 701 -28.31 39.81 -44.11
N GLY A 702 -29.05 40.90 -44.34
CA GLY A 702 -30.46 40.86 -44.72
C GLY A 702 -31.44 40.78 -43.54
N THR A 703 -30.96 40.66 -42.29
CA THR A 703 -31.85 40.56 -41.12
C THR A 703 -32.71 41.82 -40.98
N VAL A 704 -34.03 41.65 -40.90
CA VAL A 704 -35.01 42.70 -40.59
C VAL A 704 -35.67 42.36 -39.26
N GLY A 705 -35.94 43.35 -38.43
CA GLY A 705 -36.63 43.14 -37.17
C GLY A 705 -37.57 44.26 -36.81
N ILE A 706 -38.63 43.93 -36.07
CA ILE A 706 -39.55 44.90 -35.49
C ILE A 706 -40.03 44.40 -34.14
N GLY A 707 -40.20 45.30 -33.19
CA GLY A 707 -40.72 44.93 -31.89
C GLY A 707 -41.01 46.12 -31.01
N SER A 708 -41.37 45.81 -29.77
CA SER A 708 -41.49 46.79 -28.71
C SER A 708 -40.21 46.90 -27.88
N TYR A 709 -39.97 48.10 -27.37
CA TYR A 709 -38.86 48.46 -26.50
C TYR A 709 -39.44 49.18 -25.27
N ASP A 710 -39.10 48.72 -24.05
CA ASP A 710 -39.63 49.19 -22.76
C ASP A 710 -41.18 49.26 -22.67
N GLY A 711 -41.90 48.28 -23.24
CA GLY A 711 -43.36 48.14 -23.09
C GLY A 711 -44.23 49.02 -23.97
N ILE A 712 -43.78 50.23 -24.32
CA ILE A 712 -44.61 51.24 -25.00
C ILE A 712 -43.97 51.85 -26.25
N SER A 713 -42.68 51.60 -26.52
CA SER A 713 -41.97 52.13 -27.69
C SER A 713 -41.85 51.08 -28.79
N LEU A 714 -41.72 51.51 -30.04
CA LEU A 714 -41.45 50.65 -31.20
C LEU A 714 -39.98 50.74 -31.62
N LEU A 715 -39.39 49.63 -32.03
CA LEU A 715 -38.03 49.56 -32.56
C LEU A 715 -37.99 48.69 -33.82
N GLY A 716 -37.48 49.27 -34.90
CA GLY A 716 -37.12 48.59 -36.13
C GLY A 716 -35.61 48.39 -36.23
N LEU A 717 -35.22 47.29 -36.88
CA LEU A 717 -33.85 46.88 -37.13
C LEU A 717 -33.70 46.47 -38.60
N TYR A 718 -32.62 46.90 -39.24
CA TYR A 718 -32.18 46.38 -40.52
C TYR A 718 -30.66 46.18 -40.54
N ALA A 719 -30.20 44.98 -40.90
CA ALA A 719 -28.79 44.63 -41.02
C ALA A 719 -28.41 44.41 -42.49
N PRO A 720 -27.95 45.45 -43.24
CA PRO A 720 -27.57 45.28 -44.64
C PRO A 720 -26.35 44.38 -44.84
N THR A 721 -25.50 44.23 -43.82
CA THR A 721 -24.33 43.33 -43.82
C THR A 721 -24.22 42.66 -42.45
N GLU A 722 -23.32 41.69 -42.30
CA GLU A 722 -23.14 41.03 -41.00
C GLU A 722 -22.55 41.94 -39.90
N ARG A 723 -21.90 43.03 -40.33
CA ARG A 723 -21.23 43.99 -39.44
C ARG A 723 -22.08 45.22 -39.15
N VAL A 724 -22.90 45.65 -40.10
CA VAL A 724 -23.66 46.90 -39.99
C VAL A 724 -25.10 46.60 -39.57
N ALA A 725 -25.55 47.25 -38.51
CA ALA A 725 -26.95 47.22 -38.06
C ALA A 725 -27.47 48.66 -37.93
N LEU A 726 -28.63 48.92 -38.54
CA LEU A 726 -29.36 50.18 -38.47
C LEU A 726 -30.58 50.00 -37.57
N PHE A 727 -30.82 50.98 -36.72
CA PHE A 727 -31.92 51.00 -35.77
C PHE A 727 -32.73 52.27 -35.97
N ALA A 728 -34.05 52.15 -35.94
CA ALA A 728 -34.95 53.29 -35.95
C ALA A 728 -36.15 52.97 -35.08
N GLY A 729 -36.50 53.87 -34.17
CA GLY A 729 -37.54 53.58 -33.20
C GLY A 729 -37.96 54.79 -32.41
N GLY A 730 -38.95 54.60 -31.55
CA GLY A 730 -39.49 55.68 -30.75
C GLY A 730 -40.76 55.33 -30.03
N LEU A 731 -41.13 56.22 -29.12
CA LEU A 731 -42.39 56.24 -28.44
C LEU A 731 -43.37 57.12 -29.21
N LEU A 732 -44.47 56.51 -29.65
CA LEU A 732 -45.58 57.23 -30.27
C LEU A 732 -46.15 58.26 -29.26
N PRO A 733 -46.78 59.35 -29.72
CA PRO A 733 -47.30 60.38 -28.83
C PRO A 733 -48.38 59.83 -27.90
N ILE A 734 -48.03 59.70 -26.63
CA ILE A 734 -48.93 59.25 -25.56
C ILE A 734 -49.19 60.37 -24.57
N ARG A 735 -50.36 60.32 -23.92
CA ARG A 735 -50.74 61.27 -22.85
C ARG A 735 -50.72 60.56 -21.50
N PHE A 736 -49.96 61.11 -20.56
CA PHE A 736 -49.99 60.74 -19.15
C PHE A 736 -50.51 61.93 -18.35
N GLY A 737 -51.78 61.87 -17.93
CA GLY A 737 -52.47 63.02 -17.33
C GLY A 737 -52.52 64.20 -18.31
N GLU A 738 -52.04 65.36 -17.86
CA GLU A 738 -51.97 66.60 -18.67
C GLU A 738 -50.72 66.68 -19.56
N GLN A 739 -49.81 65.70 -19.49
CA GLN A 739 -48.56 65.73 -20.23
C GLN A 739 -48.62 64.89 -21.50
N ARG A 740 -48.20 65.44 -22.64
CA ARG A 740 -48.01 64.71 -23.90
C ARG A 740 -46.52 64.43 -24.11
N PHE A 741 -46.16 63.16 -24.32
CA PHE A 741 -44.78 62.74 -24.46
C PHE A 741 -44.58 61.88 -25.72
N TYR A 742 -43.52 62.16 -26.47
CA TYR A 742 -43.05 61.32 -27.57
C TYR A 742 -41.53 61.39 -27.72
N ALA A 743 -40.96 60.34 -28.29
CA ALA A 743 -39.54 60.22 -28.52
C ALA A 743 -39.28 59.47 -29.82
N TYR A 744 -38.28 59.86 -30.59
CA TYR A 744 -37.84 59.12 -31.79
C TYR A 744 -36.32 59.13 -31.87
N GLY A 745 -35.73 58.10 -32.45
CA GLY A 745 -34.30 58.02 -32.64
C GLY A 745 -33.92 57.09 -33.79
N ILE A 746 -32.77 57.38 -34.36
CA ILE A 746 -32.10 56.55 -35.35
C ILE A 746 -30.66 56.30 -34.91
N GLY A 747 -30.15 55.12 -35.19
CA GLY A 747 -28.78 54.78 -34.83
C GLY A 747 -28.20 53.73 -35.75
N ALA A 748 -26.87 53.64 -35.71
CA ALA A 748 -26.11 52.64 -36.45
C ALA A 748 -25.04 52.04 -35.55
N ARG A 749 -24.74 50.76 -35.79
CA ARG A 749 -23.71 50.00 -35.09
C ARG A 749 -22.90 49.21 -36.11
N LEU A 750 -21.58 49.24 -35.95
CA LEU A 750 -20.62 48.42 -36.66
C LEU A 750 -19.99 47.41 -35.69
N ALA A 751 -20.23 46.13 -35.92
CA ALA A 751 -19.76 45.02 -35.08
C ALA A 751 -18.60 44.25 -35.74
N HIS A 752 -17.70 43.74 -34.92
CA HIS A 752 -16.59 42.89 -35.34
C HIS A 752 -16.34 41.78 -34.31
N GLN A 753 -16.31 40.54 -34.79
CA GLN A 753 -15.99 39.37 -33.97
C GLN A 753 -14.47 39.15 -33.97
N LEU A 754 -13.85 39.19 -32.79
CA LEU A 754 -12.41 39.05 -32.59
C LEU A 754 -11.99 37.58 -32.42
N SER A 755 -12.87 36.76 -31.84
CA SER A 755 -12.66 35.31 -31.65
C SER A 755 -14.00 34.60 -31.51
N GLU A 756 -13.99 33.28 -31.28
CA GLU A 756 -15.19 32.52 -30.97
C GLU A 756 -15.94 33.03 -29.72
N ARG A 757 -15.26 33.75 -28.82
CA ARG A 757 -15.84 34.26 -27.56
C ARG A 757 -16.00 35.77 -27.49
N TRP A 758 -15.24 36.54 -28.25
CA TRP A 758 -15.15 38.00 -28.10
C TRP A 758 -15.64 38.74 -29.33
N SER A 759 -16.47 39.76 -29.10
CA SER A 759 -16.92 40.70 -30.12
C SER A 759 -16.83 42.14 -29.61
N ILE A 760 -16.50 43.08 -30.50
CA ILE A 760 -16.49 44.52 -30.23
C ILE A 760 -17.37 45.26 -31.22
N ALA A 761 -17.95 46.37 -30.81
CA ALA A 761 -18.72 47.21 -31.71
C ALA A 761 -18.56 48.70 -31.40
N GLY A 762 -18.63 49.52 -32.43
CA GLY A 762 -18.72 50.97 -32.33
C GLY A 762 -19.97 51.47 -33.02
N GLY A 763 -20.61 52.50 -32.49
CA GLY A 763 -21.84 53.02 -33.06
C GLY A 763 -22.21 54.38 -32.54
N GLY A 764 -23.37 54.86 -32.98
CA GLY A 764 -23.94 56.09 -32.48
C GLY A 764 -25.42 56.17 -32.78
N ALA A 765 -26.13 56.93 -31.95
CA ALA A 765 -27.54 57.23 -32.15
C ALA A 765 -27.80 58.73 -32.03
N ILE A 766 -28.76 59.21 -32.82
CA ILE A 766 -29.35 60.53 -32.68
C ILE A 766 -30.78 60.32 -32.23
N ALA A 767 -31.17 60.94 -31.12
CA ALA A 767 -32.51 60.84 -30.59
C ALA A 767 -33.08 62.22 -30.25
N PHE A 768 -34.39 62.28 -30.32
CA PHE A 768 -35.21 63.45 -30.06
C PHE A 768 -36.30 63.04 -29.08
N THR A 769 -36.49 63.81 -28.00
CA THR A 769 -37.62 63.65 -27.09
C THR A 769 -38.32 64.99 -26.92
N ARG A 770 -39.65 64.95 -26.76
CA ARG A 770 -40.46 66.13 -26.49
C ARG A 770 -41.56 65.81 -25.48
N ALA A 771 -41.64 66.64 -24.46
CA ALA A 771 -42.65 66.61 -23.41
C ALA A 771 -43.38 67.95 -23.41
N GLU A 772 -44.71 67.92 -23.51
CA GLU A 772 -45.58 69.11 -23.52
C GLU A 772 -46.51 69.06 -22.31
N THR A 773 -46.63 70.18 -21.61
CA THR A 773 -47.59 70.42 -20.52
C THR A 773 -48.43 71.68 -20.84
N HIS A 774 -49.46 71.98 -20.07
CA HIS A 774 -50.24 73.22 -20.26
C HIS A 774 -49.43 74.52 -20.09
N ALA A 775 -48.29 74.48 -19.40
CA ALA A 775 -47.49 75.66 -19.05
C ALA A 775 -46.09 75.71 -19.70
N ASP A 776 -45.56 74.57 -20.18
CA ASP A 776 -44.18 74.47 -20.66
C ASP A 776 -44.01 73.33 -21.68
N THR A 777 -43.05 73.49 -22.59
CA THR A 777 -42.61 72.46 -23.54
C THR A 777 -41.11 72.23 -23.39
N THR A 778 -40.72 70.99 -23.13
CA THR A 778 -39.33 70.57 -23.04
C THR A 778 -38.98 69.66 -24.22
N GLN A 779 -37.92 70.01 -24.94
CA GLN A 779 -37.37 69.25 -26.04
C GLN A 779 -35.91 68.93 -25.76
N ILE A 780 -35.53 67.66 -25.95
CA ILE A 780 -34.15 67.20 -25.86
C ILE A 780 -33.74 66.62 -27.20
N THR A 781 -32.62 67.09 -27.74
CA THR A 781 -31.96 66.46 -28.89
C THR A 781 -30.61 65.95 -28.43
N LEU A 782 -30.31 64.69 -28.70
CA LEU A 782 -29.05 64.08 -28.31
C LEU A 782 -28.37 63.35 -29.46
N ALA A 783 -27.04 63.38 -29.47
CA ALA A 783 -26.19 62.53 -30.28
C ALA A 783 -25.26 61.74 -29.34
N ALA A 784 -25.26 60.42 -29.44
CA ALA A 784 -24.57 59.54 -28.50
C ALA A 784 -23.70 58.51 -29.23
N PRO A 785 -22.42 58.81 -29.54
CA PRO A 785 -21.45 57.78 -29.89
C PRO A 785 -21.16 56.84 -28.72
N PHE A 786 -20.92 55.56 -29.03
CA PHE A 786 -20.63 54.51 -28.05
C PHE A 786 -19.69 53.43 -28.59
N LEU A 787 -19.04 52.73 -27.66
CA LEU A 787 -18.25 51.52 -27.87
C LEU A 787 -18.78 50.40 -26.97
N LEU A 788 -18.78 49.17 -27.49
CA LEU A 788 -19.29 47.97 -26.83
C LEU A 788 -18.27 46.83 -26.91
N ALA A 789 -18.25 45.99 -25.88
CA ALA A 789 -17.55 44.72 -25.85
C ALA A 789 -18.48 43.64 -25.30
N THR A 790 -18.57 42.50 -25.98
CA THR A 790 -19.37 41.34 -25.57
C THR A 790 -18.50 40.10 -25.51
N VAL A 791 -18.67 39.31 -24.45
CA VAL A 791 -17.98 38.02 -24.25
C VAL A 791 -18.99 36.89 -24.00
N GLN A 792 -18.81 35.77 -24.71
CA GLN A 792 -19.59 34.54 -24.57
C GLN A 792 -18.81 33.48 -23.79
N LEU A 793 -19.41 32.96 -22.71
CA LEU A 793 -18.84 31.97 -21.79
C LEU A 793 -19.84 30.82 -21.58
N GLY A 794 -19.88 29.86 -22.52
CA GLY A 794 -20.86 28.76 -22.47
C GLY A 794 -22.28 29.29 -22.59
N ASN A 795 -23.11 29.07 -21.57
CA ASN A 795 -24.49 29.57 -21.49
C ASN A 795 -24.61 30.98 -20.91
N VAL A 796 -23.50 31.65 -20.59
CA VAL A 796 -23.46 33.01 -20.04
C VAL A 796 -22.91 33.99 -21.08
N ARG A 797 -23.51 35.17 -21.17
CA ARG A 797 -23.02 36.29 -21.99
C ARG A 797 -22.90 37.55 -21.15
N LEU A 798 -21.78 38.25 -21.27
CA LEU A 798 -21.53 39.53 -20.62
C LEU A 798 -21.30 40.61 -21.67
N ASN A 799 -21.81 41.81 -21.41
CA ASN A 799 -21.77 42.96 -22.30
C ASN A 799 -21.39 44.21 -21.50
N GLY A 800 -20.45 45.00 -22.01
CA GLY A 800 -20.05 46.27 -21.42
C GLY A 800 -20.01 47.36 -22.48
N GLY A 801 -20.42 48.57 -22.10
CA GLY A 801 -20.49 49.71 -23.01
C GLY A 801 -20.07 51.01 -22.36
N VAL A 802 -19.35 51.83 -23.11
CA VAL A 802 -19.01 53.22 -22.76
C VAL A 802 -19.46 54.13 -23.89
N GLY A 803 -19.99 55.30 -23.54
CA GLY A 803 -20.44 56.27 -24.52
C GLY A 803 -20.42 57.68 -23.97
N TYR A 804 -20.72 58.63 -24.86
CA TYR A 804 -20.81 60.04 -24.49
C TYR A 804 -22.00 60.65 -25.21
N ALA A 805 -22.95 61.22 -24.47
CA ALA A 805 -24.16 61.81 -25.03
C ALA A 805 -24.02 63.33 -25.06
N PHE A 806 -23.94 63.91 -26.25
CA PHE A 806 -24.04 65.35 -26.47
C PHE A 806 -25.51 65.74 -26.48
N LYS A 807 -25.97 66.51 -25.50
CA LYS A 807 -27.40 66.80 -25.30
C LYS A 807 -27.66 68.29 -25.38
N GLU A 808 -28.67 68.66 -26.14
CA GLU A 808 -29.23 70.01 -26.18
C GLU A 808 -30.65 69.99 -25.61
N HIS A 809 -30.85 70.75 -24.53
CA HIS A 809 -32.13 70.93 -23.87
C HIS A 809 -32.72 72.29 -24.27
N ARG A 810 -33.98 72.28 -24.71
CA ARG A 810 -34.78 73.49 -24.99
C ARG A 810 -36.06 73.43 -24.19
N THR A 811 -36.31 74.42 -23.35
CA THR A 811 -37.60 74.63 -22.68
C THR A 811 -38.33 75.80 -23.34
N SER A 812 -39.54 76.14 -22.88
CA SER A 812 -40.23 77.36 -23.36
C SER A 812 -39.48 78.66 -23.04
N ARG A 813 -38.50 78.62 -22.12
CA ARG A 813 -37.80 79.81 -21.60
C ARG A 813 -36.29 79.81 -21.86
N ASP A 814 -35.65 78.63 -21.93
CA ASP A 814 -34.19 78.51 -21.96
C ASP A 814 -33.68 77.49 -22.97
N ARG A 815 -32.41 77.62 -23.33
CA ARG A 815 -31.65 76.66 -24.15
C ARG A 815 -30.28 76.42 -23.53
N TYR A 816 -29.95 75.18 -23.21
CA TYR A 816 -28.66 74.80 -22.61
C TYR A 816 -28.14 73.45 -23.12
N ARG A 817 -26.82 73.22 -22.98
CA ARG A 817 -26.16 71.95 -23.32
C ARG A 817 -25.83 71.17 -22.04
N ALA A 818 -25.99 69.85 -22.09
CA ALA A 818 -25.84 68.95 -20.95
C ALA A 818 -25.16 67.64 -21.35
N ASP A 819 -23.90 67.74 -21.78
CA ASP A 819 -23.15 66.61 -22.31
C ASP A 819 -22.69 65.67 -21.19
N VAL A 820 -22.85 64.36 -21.37
CA VAL A 820 -22.61 63.38 -20.29
C VAL A 820 -21.93 62.09 -20.72
N PRO A 821 -21.01 61.56 -19.90
CA PRO A 821 -20.54 60.19 -20.07
C PRO A 821 -21.67 59.20 -19.72
N VAL A 822 -21.63 58.07 -20.41
CA VAL A 822 -22.56 56.97 -20.29
C VAL A 822 -21.78 55.68 -20.04
N LEU A 823 -22.15 54.95 -18.99
CA LEU A 823 -21.64 53.61 -18.68
C LEU A 823 -22.81 52.62 -18.67
N ALA A 824 -22.59 51.47 -19.29
CA ALA A 824 -23.59 50.41 -19.37
C ALA A 824 -22.94 49.04 -19.15
N LEU A 825 -23.60 48.21 -18.35
CA LEU A 825 -23.22 46.81 -18.12
C LEU A 825 -24.47 45.96 -18.28
N GLY A 826 -24.35 44.85 -18.99
CA GLY A 826 -25.46 43.92 -19.16
C GLY A 826 -24.97 42.48 -19.34
N GLY A 827 -25.89 41.54 -19.22
CA GLY A 827 -25.58 40.14 -19.46
C GLY A 827 -26.81 39.26 -19.41
N ASP A 828 -26.66 38.03 -19.90
CA ASP A 828 -27.72 37.03 -19.86
C ASP A 828 -27.20 35.61 -19.64
N VAL A 829 -28.03 34.78 -19.02
CA VAL A 829 -27.75 33.36 -18.71
C VAL A 829 -28.88 32.49 -19.24
N GLN A 830 -28.56 31.61 -20.19
CA GLN A 830 -29.49 30.63 -20.74
C GLN A 830 -29.56 29.39 -19.84
N PHE A 831 -30.76 29.08 -19.33
CA PHE A 831 -30.97 27.98 -18.39
C PHE A 831 -31.83 26.85 -18.96
N ALA A 832 -32.46 27.06 -20.12
CA ALA A 832 -33.13 26.02 -20.91
C ALA A 832 -33.04 26.35 -22.41
N PRO A 833 -33.37 25.42 -23.33
CA PRO A 833 -33.20 25.64 -24.77
C PRO A 833 -33.82 26.94 -25.30
N GLN A 834 -34.96 27.37 -24.77
CA GLN A 834 -35.70 28.57 -25.18
C GLN A 834 -35.81 29.65 -24.11
N TRP A 835 -35.08 29.52 -23.00
CA TRP A 835 -35.26 30.39 -21.84
C TRP A 835 -33.95 30.94 -21.30
N LYS A 836 -33.94 32.23 -20.99
CA LYS A 836 -32.82 32.90 -20.33
C LYS A 836 -33.26 34.02 -19.40
N VAL A 837 -32.35 34.43 -18.53
CA VAL A 837 -32.50 35.62 -17.68
C VAL A 837 -31.52 36.67 -18.16
N ALA A 838 -31.94 37.93 -18.29
CA ALA A 838 -31.13 39.07 -18.69
C ALA A 838 -31.16 40.18 -17.64
N LEU A 839 -30.02 40.87 -17.48
CA LEU A 839 -29.82 41.98 -16.56
C LEU A 839 -29.11 43.13 -17.29
N ASP A 840 -29.61 44.35 -17.13
CA ASP A 840 -28.98 45.59 -17.62
C ASP A 840 -28.85 46.61 -16.48
N ILE A 841 -27.71 47.30 -16.45
CA ILE A 841 -27.39 48.39 -15.53
C ILE A 841 -26.87 49.55 -16.38
N PHE A 842 -27.43 50.74 -16.18
CA PHE A 842 -27.03 51.93 -16.93
C PHE A 842 -26.83 53.13 -16.01
N HIS A 843 -25.83 53.94 -16.29
CA HIS A 843 -25.60 55.21 -15.61
C HIS A 843 -25.20 56.30 -16.61
N ALA A 844 -25.82 57.46 -16.50
CA ALA A 844 -25.44 58.66 -17.24
C ALA A 844 -25.25 59.82 -16.25
N GLY A 845 -24.17 60.59 -16.40
CA GLY A 845 -23.72 61.52 -15.36
C GLY A 845 -24.70 62.63 -14.92
N THR A 846 -25.78 62.89 -15.69
CA THR A 846 -26.84 63.84 -15.32
C THR A 846 -28.10 63.18 -14.75
N VAL A 847 -28.15 61.85 -14.69
CA VAL A 847 -29.32 61.12 -14.20
C VAL A 847 -29.11 60.82 -12.73
N SER A 848 -30.04 61.30 -11.93
CA SER A 848 -30.08 61.22 -10.47
C SER A 848 -30.60 59.87 -9.95
N SER A 849 -30.67 58.87 -10.84
CA SER A 849 -30.95 57.47 -10.51
C SER A 849 -30.13 56.50 -11.36
N VAL A 850 -29.84 55.31 -10.82
CA VAL A 850 -29.20 54.19 -11.51
C VAL A 850 -30.28 53.15 -11.84
N PRO A 851 -30.74 53.06 -13.10
CA PRO A 851 -31.64 52.00 -13.52
C PRO A 851 -30.96 50.63 -13.58
N ILE A 852 -31.62 49.64 -12.99
CA ILE A 852 -31.30 48.22 -13.06
C ILE A 852 -32.54 47.49 -13.61
N ALA A 853 -32.42 46.87 -14.77
CA ALA A 853 -33.51 46.12 -15.40
C ALA A 853 -33.19 44.63 -15.41
N ALA A 854 -34.12 43.81 -14.92
CA ALA A 854 -34.02 42.35 -14.91
C ALA A 854 -35.22 41.74 -15.61
N SER A 855 -35.00 40.78 -16.50
CA SER A 855 -36.06 40.12 -17.26
C SER A 855 -35.81 38.63 -17.47
N VAL A 856 -36.89 37.87 -17.54
CA VAL A 856 -36.90 36.51 -18.08
C VAL A 856 -37.32 36.60 -19.54
N ARG A 857 -36.53 36.01 -20.43
CA ARG A 857 -36.81 35.93 -21.86
C ARG A 857 -37.16 34.51 -22.27
N TYR A 858 -38.28 34.38 -22.96
CA TYR A 858 -38.60 33.22 -23.81
C TYR A 858 -38.27 33.56 -25.26
N PHE A 859 -37.67 32.64 -26.01
CA PHE A 859 -37.37 32.88 -27.42
C PHE A 859 -37.52 31.62 -28.28
N GLY A 860 -38.10 31.81 -29.47
CA GLY A 860 -38.17 30.85 -30.56
C GLY A 860 -37.17 31.17 -31.66
N GLN A 861 -37.44 30.71 -32.91
CA GLN A 861 -36.53 30.96 -34.04
C GLN A 861 -36.59 32.39 -34.57
N GLN A 862 -37.75 33.05 -34.42
CA GLN A 862 -38.03 34.39 -34.97
C GLN A 862 -38.57 35.37 -33.93
N LEU A 863 -38.94 34.91 -32.73
CA LEU A 863 -39.61 35.73 -31.72
C LEU A 863 -38.86 35.65 -30.39
N ALA A 864 -38.68 36.80 -29.73
CA ALA A 864 -38.30 36.88 -28.32
C ALA A 864 -39.35 37.66 -27.53
N LEU A 865 -39.71 37.15 -26.36
CA LEU A 865 -40.64 37.75 -25.39
C LEU A 865 -39.92 37.97 -24.06
N ASP A 866 -39.95 39.19 -23.54
CA ASP A 866 -39.37 39.58 -22.26
C ASP A 866 -40.48 39.92 -21.26
N GLY A 867 -40.34 39.41 -20.03
CA GLY A 867 -41.13 39.81 -18.87
C GLY A 867 -40.22 40.09 -17.68
N GLY A 868 -40.33 41.28 -17.09
CA GLY A 868 -39.37 41.73 -16.09
C GLY A 868 -39.77 42.99 -15.34
N ILE A 869 -38.78 43.56 -14.65
CA ILE A 869 -38.91 44.77 -13.85
C ILE A 869 -37.67 45.65 -14.01
N MET A 870 -37.89 46.95 -14.06
CA MET A 870 -36.85 47.98 -14.03
C MET A 870 -36.96 48.74 -12.71
N LEU A 871 -35.85 48.80 -11.99
CA LEU A 871 -35.71 49.47 -10.70
C LEU A 871 -34.79 50.67 -10.87
N ALA A 872 -35.29 51.88 -10.64
CA ALA A 872 -34.48 53.10 -10.65
C ALA A 872 -34.09 53.48 -9.22
N PHE A 873 -32.82 53.27 -8.87
CA PHE A 873 -32.29 53.58 -7.55
C PHE A 873 -31.82 55.04 -7.48
N PRO A 874 -32.35 55.88 -6.58
CA PRO A 874 -31.98 57.29 -6.50
C PRO A 874 -30.53 57.46 -6.04
N THR A 875 -29.80 58.38 -6.66
CA THR A 875 -28.44 58.80 -6.28
C THR A 875 -28.44 60.11 -5.48
N GLN A 876 -29.61 60.74 -5.31
CA GLN A 876 -29.80 61.95 -4.49
C GLN A 876 -30.94 61.76 -3.47
N PRO A 877 -30.85 62.34 -2.25
CA PRO A 877 -31.83 62.12 -1.18
C PRO A 877 -33.26 62.61 -1.48
N GLN A 878 -33.44 63.51 -2.45
CA GLN A 878 -34.74 64.09 -2.78
C GLN A 878 -35.52 63.28 -3.83
N GLU A 879 -34.93 62.23 -4.39
CA GLU A 879 -35.56 61.41 -5.44
C GLU A 879 -36.20 60.14 -4.90
N ARG A 880 -37.28 59.72 -5.56
CA ARG A 880 -38.03 58.52 -5.19
C ARG A 880 -37.56 57.31 -5.98
N PHE A 881 -37.52 56.16 -5.31
CA PHE A 881 -37.40 54.87 -5.96
C PHE A 881 -38.58 54.63 -6.90
N VAL A 882 -38.31 54.19 -8.13
CA VAL A 882 -39.34 53.86 -9.12
C VAL A 882 -39.15 52.42 -9.57
N ALA A 883 -40.25 51.66 -9.60
CA ALA A 883 -40.31 50.32 -10.16
C ALA A 883 -41.28 50.31 -11.35
N LEU A 884 -40.80 49.91 -12.53
CA LEU A 884 -41.60 49.84 -13.75
C LEU A 884 -41.61 48.41 -14.29
N PRO A 885 -42.75 47.86 -14.72
CA PRO A 885 -42.78 46.58 -15.40
C PRO A 885 -42.10 46.69 -16.76
N VAL A 886 -41.37 45.65 -17.14
CA VAL A 886 -40.80 45.52 -18.49
C VAL A 886 -41.52 44.38 -19.20
N VAL A 887 -42.17 44.70 -20.31
CA VAL A 887 -42.76 43.72 -21.22
C VAL A 887 -42.28 44.06 -22.62
N SER A 888 -41.66 43.13 -23.32
CA SER A 888 -41.14 43.38 -24.66
C SER A 888 -41.39 42.18 -25.57
N ALA A 889 -41.67 42.44 -26.84
CA ALA A 889 -41.82 41.41 -27.85
C ALA A 889 -41.11 41.86 -29.12
N PHE A 890 -40.25 41.01 -29.67
CA PHE A 890 -39.43 41.36 -30.83
C PHE A 890 -39.39 40.24 -31.85
N TRP A 891 -39.73 40.56 -33.08
CA TRP A 891 -39.72 39.65 -34.21
C TRP A 891 -38.51 39.92 -35.10
N ILE A 892 -37.90 38.84 -35.58
CA ILE A 892 -36.79 38.83 -36.53
C ILE A 892 -37.22 38.04 -37.76
N PHE A 893 -37.03 38.66 -38.90
CA PHE A 893 -37.26 38.11 -40.23
C PHE A 893 -35.91 37.98 -40.93
N ARG A 894 -35.76 36.91 -41.72
CA ARG A 894 -34.64 36.72 -42.62
C ARG A 894 -35.14 36.70 -44.05
#